data_AF-A0A1E3B4G0-F1
#
_entry.id   AF-A0A1E3B4G0-F1
#
_cell.length_a   1.000
_cell.length_b   1.000
_cell.length_c   1.000
_cell.angle_alpha   90.00
_cell.angle_beta   90.00
_cell.angle_gamma   90.00
#
_symmetry.space_group_name_H-M   'P 1'
#
loop_
_entity.id
_entity.type
_entity.pdbx_description
1 polymer ?
#
loop_
_entity_poly.entity_id
_entity_poly.type
_entity_poly.pdbx_seq_one_letter_code
_entity_poly.pdbx_strand_id
1 'polypeptide(L)'
;MSAVLRCRPDGPALKRIGLLSNRSLTSRTPVSAGIAARRALHSSHRRPELSRCLARCQSPNTASLVRFKSEAAQPPQAVRRSSALSFLYKGFAYCGFFIFSSGVAVLAFFVYDATTYREEPSAEDIPVSELALNPPRGGPKNLPIAEVLIGEHDSEGMIEARDKPRLVILGTGWGSVALLKHLTPGDYHVTVVSPTNYFLFTPMLPSATVGTLGLRSLVEPVRRIIQRVHGHFLKAEAVDVEFSEKLVEVSQVDANGNKQNFYLPYDKLVVGVGCKTNPHGVKGLEHCNFLKTIDDARQIKNQVLENMELACLPTTSDEERKRLLSFVICGGGPTGVEFAAELFDLLNEDLLYSFPRILRNEISVHIVQSRSHILNTYDEALSKFAEARFDRDGVDVLTNARVKEIQEDKVLFTQVEDGKKVLKEIPMGFCLWSTGVSRSDLCKTLSDKLDGQNNKHALVTDSHLRVLGSPLGDIYAIGDCSTVQNNVADHVVSFLRTIAWQKGKDPQKLHLTFREWREVANRVKKRFPQASSHLRRLDKLFEQYDKDQSGTLDFGELSELLHQIDTKLTSLPATAQRANQQGEYLGRKLSKIAAALPGLRANEIDYGDLDDAVYKAFNYRHLGSLAYISNAAIFDFGGLNFGGGVLAMYLWRSVYFAQSVSFRTRCMLAMDWAKRALFGRDLMSF
;
A
#
# COMPACT_ATOMS: atom_id res chain seq x y z
N MET A 1 34.72 45.89 45.31
CA MET A 1 34.38 47.14 44.59
C MET A 1 32.95 46.94 44.07
N SER A 2 31.89 47.27 44.82
CA SER A 2 31.27 48.62 45.01
C SER A 2 30.98 49.28 43.65
N ALA A 3 29.77 49.71 43.24
CA ALA A 3 28.51 50.09 43.91
C ALA A 3 27.35 50.00 42.86
N VAL A 4 26.14 49.52 43.15
CA VAL A 4 24.93 50.16 43.75
C VAL A 4 24.27 51.29 42.90
N LEU A 5 22.98 51.11 42.55
CA LEU A 5 21.79 52.00 42.77
C LEU A 5 20.58 51.46 41.92
N ARG A 6 19.52 50.86 42.51
CA ARG A 6 18.24 51.44 43.04
C ARG A 6 17.30 51.97 41.92
N CYS A 7 15.96 51.82 41.91
CA CYS A 7 14.92 51.47 42.88
C CYS A 7 13.57 51.14 42.15
N ARG A 8 12.67 50.38 42.80
CA ARG A 8 11.20 50.31 42.55
C ARG A 8 10.48 51.56 43.13
N PRO A 9 9.16 51.73 42.93
CA PRO A 9 8.22 51.33 43.99
C PRO A 9 6.86 50.74 43.52
N ASP A 10 6.16 50.15 44.49
CA ASP A 10 4.89 49.41 44.44
C ASP A 10 3.60 50.27 44.50
N GLY A 11 2.49 49.70 43.97
CA GLY A 11 1.12 49.71 44.54
C GLY A 11 0.13 50.84 44.13
N PRO A 12 -1.19 50.77 44.49
CA PRO A 12 -2.01 49.64 44.95
C PRO A 12 -3.45 49.57 44.32
N ALA A 13 -4.27 48.67 44.86
CA ALA A 13 -5.63 48.21 44.51
C ALA A 13 -6.78 49.24 44.42
N LEU A 14 -7.89 48.84 43.76
CA LEU A 14 -9.26 49.21 44.16
C LEU A 14 -10.34 48.20 43.71
N LYS A 15 -11.01 47.59 44.71
CA LYS A 15 -12.33 46.93 44.67
C LYS A 15 -13.42 47.98 44.94
N ARG A 16 -14.59 47.87 44.29
CA ARG A 16 -15.99 48.00 44.84
C ARG A 16 -16.99 47.98 43.67
N ILE A 17 -17.95 47.05 43.59
CA ILE A 17 -19.24 46.89 44.32
C ILE A 17 -20.33 47.89 43.86
N GLY A 18 -21.45 47.33 43.38
CA GLY A 18 -22.79 47.96 43.31
C GLY A 18 -23.60 47.50 42.07
N LEU A 19 -24.43 46.42 42.07
CA LEU A 19 -25.81 46.31 42.59
C LEU A 19 -26.74 47.40 42.00
N LEU A 20 -27.88 47.18 41.30
CA LEU A 20 -28.99 46.23 41.53
C LEU A 20 -30.06 46.31 40.40
N SER A 21 -30.79 45.19 40.18
CA SER A 21 -32.29 45.08 40.06
C SER A 21 -33.00 45.59 38.76
N ASN A 22 -34.00 44.93 38.12
CA ASN A 22 -34.86 43.78 38.45
C ASN A 22 -35.67 43.25 37.22
N ARG A 23 -35.97 41.93 37.24
CA ARG A 23 -37.23 41.17 36.92
C ARG A 23 -37.91 41.28 35.54
N SER A 24 -38.33 40.18 34.89
CA SER A 24 -39.30 39.11 35.28
C SER A 24 -38.94 37.70 34.71
N LEU A 25 -38.92 36.59 35.48
CA LEU A 25 -39.99 35.58 35.81
C LEU A 25 -40.71 34.97 34.59
N THR A 26 -40.63 33.66 34.30
CA THR A 26 -41.29 32.49 34.98
C THR A 26 -40.60 31.14 34.63
N SER A 27 -40.10 30.35 35.58
CA SER A 27 -40.67 29.20 36.35
C SER A 27 -40.71 27.81 35.67
N ARG A 28 -39.95 26.87 36.26
CA ARG A 28 -39.89 25.40 36.06
C ARG A 28 -41.09 24.66 36.67
N THR A 29 -41.35 23.42 36.23
CA THR A 29 -41.38 22.19 37.09
C THR A 29 -41.52 20.87 36.28
N PRO A 30 -41.16 19.69 36.85
CA PRO A 30 -41.04 18.37 36.20
C PRO A 30 -41.99 17.26 36.75
N VAL A 31 -42.09 16.10 36.09
CA VAL A 31 -42.67 14.81 36.60
C VAL A 31 -42.00 13.64 35.81
N SER A 32 -41.16 12.74 36.38
CA SER A 32 -41.38 11.46 37.13
C SER A 32 -42.04 10.32 36.30
N ALA A 33 -41.73 9.01 36.35
CA ALA A 33 -40.71 8.14 36.97
C ALA A 33 -40.95 6.66 36.51
N GLY A 34 -39.98 5.76 36.78
CA GLY A 34 -40.12 4.26 36.86
C GLY A 34 -39.40 3.48 35.75
N ILE A 35 -38.18 2.92 35.88
CA ILE A 35 -37.56 1.92 36.79
C ILE A 35 -37.94 0.44 36.53
N ALA A 36 -36.96 -0.29 35.96
CA ALA A 36 -36.50 -1.69 36.19
C ALA A 36 -37.47 -2.87 35.88
N ALA A 37 -37.05 -4.11 35.57
CA ALA A 37 -35.76 -4.77 35.62
C ALA A 37 -35.77 -6.09 34.78
N ARG A 38 -34.57 -6.48 34.30
CA ARG A 38 -33.97 -7.84 34.26
C ARG A 38 -34.68 -9.05 33.63
N ARG A 39 -33.88 -9.74 32.77
CA ARG A 39 -33.59 -11.19 32.67
C ARG A 39 -34.78 -12.15 32.47
N ALA A 40 -34.72 -13.27 31.78
CA ALA A 40 -33.80 -13.95 30.87
C ALA A 40 -34.54 -15.23 30.42
N LEU A 41 -34.07 -15.84 29.33
CA LEU A 41 -34.14 -17.28 29.01
C LEU A 41 -35.50 -17.94 28.65
N HIS A 42 -35.53 -18.39 27.38
CA HIS A 42 -35.88 -19.74 26.89
C HIS A 42 -36.98 -20.57 27.56
N SER A 43 -37.99 -20.95 26.76
CA SER A 43 -38.37 -22.35 26.42
C SER A 43 -39.69 -22.29 25.62
N SER A 44 -39.69 -22.59 24.33
CA SER A 44 -39.98 -23.90 23.71
C SER A 44 -41.43 -24.42 23.84
N HIS A 45 -41.98 -24.73 22.66
CA HIS A 45 -42.92 -25.81 22.34
C HIS A 45 -44.45 -25.57 22.29
N ARG A 46 -44.90 -25.74 21.03
CA ARG A 46 -46.01 -26.59 20.53
C ARG A 46 -47.45 -26.21 20.89
N ARG A 47 -48.16 -25.79 19.83
CA ARG A 47 -49.60 -26.00 19.64
C ARG A 47 -49.91 -27.45 19.27
N PRO A 48 -51.12 -27.92 19.59
CA PRO A 48 -51.89 -28.77 18.69
C PRO A 48 -53.25 -28.16 18.31
N GLU A 49 -53.78 -28.68 17.21
CA GLU A 49 -55.05 -28.38 16.54
C GLU A 49 -56.30 -28.75 17.36
N LEU A 50 -57.49 -28.25 16.96
CA LEU A 50 -58.60 -29.13 16.48
C LEU A 50 -59.93 -28.40 16.10
N SER A 51 -60.45 -28.82 14.94
CA SER A 51 -61.84 -29.17 14.59
C SER A 51 -62.98 -28.15 14.34
N ARG A 52 -63.63 -28.40 13.19
CA ARG A 52 -64.94 -27.97 12.66
C ARG A 52 -66.14 -28.45 13.50
N CYS A 53 -67.28 -27.76 13.46
CA CYS A 53 -68.56 -28.30 12.92
C CYS A 53 -69.72 -27.27 12.86
N LEU A 54 -70.75 -27.65 12.08
CA LEU A 54 -71.86 -26.89 11.49
C LEU A 54 -73.17 -26.89 12.31
N ALA A 55 -74.06 -25.91 12.05
CA ALA A 55 -75.54 -26.01 11.92
C ALA A 55 -76.12 -24.57 11.78
N ARG A 56 -76.80 -24.11 10.71
CA ARG A 56 -78.09 -24.44 10.04
C ARG A 56 -79.34 -24.01 10.83
N CYS A 57 -80.09 -23.05 10.28
CA CYS A 57 -81.54 -22.89 10.47
C CYS A 57 -82.18 -22.32 9.19
N GLN A 58 -83.32 -22.90 8.81
CA GLN A 58 -84.16 -22.61 7.64
C GLN A 58 -85.45 -21.87 8.07
N SER A 59 -86.10 -21.12 7.17
CA SER A 59 -87.57 -21.02 7.07
C SER A 59 -87.98 -20.37 5.70
N PRO A 60 -89.24 -20.53 5.21
CA PRO A 60 -89.52 -20.87 3.80
C PRO A 60 -90.50 -19.97 3.00
N ASN A 61 -90.50 -20.19 1.66
CA ASN A 61 -91.49 -20.03 0.56
C ASN A 61 -92.82 -19.28 0.80
N THR A 62 -93.34 -18.47 -0.15
CA THR A 62 -93.99 -18.94 -1.40
C THR A 62 -94.19 -17.82 -2.45
N ALA A 63 -94.09 -18.16 -3.75
CA ALA A 63 -95.12 -17.94 -4.81
C ALA A 63 -94.50 -17.92 -6.23
N SER A 64 -95.07 -18.73 -7.10
CA SER A 64 -94.74 -18.96 -8.52
C SER A 64 -95.34 -17.92 -9.46
N LEU A 65 -94.64 -17.52 -10.54
CA LEU A 65 -95.25 -17.13 -11.83
C LEU A 65 -94.22 -17.16 -12.99
N VAL A 66 -94.53 -18.05 -13.94
CA VAL A 66 -94.42 -17.95 -15.42
C VAL A 66 -93.06 -17.69 -16.08
N ARG A 67 -92.74 -18.64 -16.97
CA ARG A 67 -91.58 -18.80 -17.82
C ARG A 67 -91.67 -17.90 -19.06
N PHE A 68 -90.75 -16.94 -19.21
CA PHE A 68 -90.37 -16.40 -20.52
C PHE A 68 -89.00 -16.97 -20.91
N LYS A 69 -88.94 -17.64 -22.07
CA LYS A 69 -87.66 -18.01 -22.71
C LYS A 69 -86.99 -16.71 -23.18
N SER A 70 -85.86 -16.36 -22.59
CA SER A 70 -84.92 -15.38 -23.13
C SER A 70 -83.67 -16.12 -23.57
N GLU A 71 -83.19 -15.81 -24.77
CA GLU A 71 -82.07 -16.46 -25.44
C GLU A 71 -80.80 -16.44 -24.58
N ALA A 72 -80.09 -17.56 -24.60
CA ALA A 72 -78.82 -17.73 -23.91
C ALA A 72 -77.77 -16.78 -24.49
N ALA A 73 -77.32 -15.79 -23.71
CA ALA A 73 -76.09 -15.08 -23.99
C ALA A 73 -74.91 -16.04 -23.79
N GLN A 74 -74.13 -16.28 -24.85
CA GLN A 74 -72.89 -17.04 -24.75
C GLN A 74 -71.90 -16.31 -23.82
N PRO A 75 -71.14 -17.01 -22.97
CA PRO A 75 -70.04 -16.40 -22.23
C PRO A 75 -68.97 -15.91 -23.23
N PRO A 76 -68.30 -14.77 -22.97
CA PRO A 76 -67.29 -14.26 -23.88
C PRO A 76 -66.17 -15.30 -24.01
N GLN A 77 -65.83 -15.67 -25.24
CA GLN A 77 -64.71 -16.56 -25.52
C GLN A 77 -63.45 -15.96 -24.89
N ALA A 78 -62.84 -16.70 -23.96
CA ALA A 78 -61.52 -16.36 -23.44
C ALA A 78 -60.51 -16.45 -24.59
N VAL A 79 -60.14 -15.30 -25.14
CA VAL A 79 -59.06 -15.19 -26.12
C VAL A 79 -57.80 -15.78 -25.46
N ARG A 80 -57.36 -16.96 -25.93
CA ARG A 80 -56.06 -17.54 -25.56
C ARG A 80 -54.99 -16.55 -26.00
N ARG A 81 -54.57 -15.65 -25.11
CA ARG A 81 -53.38 -14.83 -25.32
C ARG A 81 -52.20 -15.80 -25.36
N SER A 82 -51.63 -15.97 -26.54
CA SER A 82 -50.43 -16.76 -26.78
C SER A 82 -49.35 -16.37 -25.75
N SER A 83 -48.83 -17.37 -25.02
CA SER A 83 -47.75 -17.18 -24.04
C SER A 83 -46.51 -16.56 -24.70
N ALA A 84 -46.26 -16.87 -25.97
CA ALA A 84 -45.21 -16.24 -26.78
C ALA A 84 -45.45 -14.75 -27.00
N LEU A 85 -46.71 -14.33 -27.21
CA LEU A 85 -47.04 -12.92 -27.40
C LEU A 85 -46.87 -12.11 -26.10
N SER A 86 -47.20 -12.71 -24.95
CA SER A 86 -46.94 -12.10 -23.63
C SER A 86 -45.45 -12.02 -23.32
N PHE A 87 -44.66 -13.03 -23.72
CA PHE A 87 -43.21 -13.04 -23.59
C PHE A 87 -42.56 -11.96 -24.48
N LEU A 88 -43.01 -11.83 -25.73
CA LEU A 88 -42.57 -10.78 -26.65
C LEU A 88 -42.91 -9.39 -26.11
N TYR A 89 -44.14 -9.17 -25.63
CA TYR A 89 -44.55 -7.88 -25.05
C TYR A 89 -43.72 -7.53 -23.80
N LYS A 90 -43.46 -8.49 -22.91
CA LYS A 90 -42.56 -8.29 -21.76
C LYS A 90 -41.14 -7.98 -22.23
N GLY A 91 -40.62 -8.69 -23.23
CA GLY A 91 -39.34 -8.40 -23.86
C GLY A 91 -39.27 -6.97 -24.40
N PHE A 92 -40.27 -6.53 -25.16
CA PHE A 92 -40.37 -5.15 -25.66
C PHE A 92 -40.49 -4.13 -24.53
N ALA A 93 -41.22 -4.42 -23.44
CA ALA A 93 -41.33 -3.54 -22.29
C ALA A 93 -40.00 -3.42 -21.51
N TYR A 94 -39.27 -4.52 -21.33
CA TYR A 94 -37.93 -4.50 -20.73
C TYR A 94 -36.92 -3.78 -21.61
N CYS A 95 -36.95 -4.01 -22.93
CA CYS A 95 -36.12 -3.27 -23.88
C CYS A 95 -36.45 -1.78 -23.88
N GLY A 96 -37.75 -1.42 -23.86
CA GLY A 96 -38.20 -0.03 -23.77
C GLY A 96 -37.75 0.65 -22.47
N PHE A 97 -37.87 -0.03 -21.33
CA PHE A 97 -37.37 0.45 -20.04
C PHE A 97 -35.84 0.60 -20.04
N PHE A 98 -35.10 -0.33 -20.63
CA PHE A 98 -33.66 -0.26 -20.75
C PHE A 98 -33.21 0.91 -21.64
N ILE A 99 -33.87 1.12 -22.78
CA ILE A 99 -33.59 2.25 -23.68
C ILE A 99 -33.92 3.57 -22.98
N PHE A 100 -35.05 3.66 -22.29
CA PHE A 100 -35.45 4.86 -21.55
C PHE A 100 -34.46 5.17 -20.42
N SER A 101 -34.13 4.19 -19.56
CA SER A 101 -33.18 4.38 -18.47
C SER A 101 -31.77 4.72 -18.95
N SER A 102 -31.30 4.09 -20.04
CA SER A 102 -30.03 4.43 -20.68
C SER A 102 -30.06 5.85 -21.26
N GLY A 103 -31.15 6.23 -21.93
CA GLY A 103 -31.34 7.59 -22.46
C GLY A 103 -31.34 8.66 -21.36
N VAL A 104 -32.02 8.40 -20.23
CA VAL A 104 -31.99 9.27 -19.05
C VAL A 104 -30.58 9.37 -18.47
N ALA A 105 -29.84 8.26 -18.38
CA ALA A 105 -28.46 8.27 -17.89
C ALA A 105 -27.51 9.06 -18.81
N VAL A 106 -27.66 8.91 -20.12
CA VAL A 106 -26.88 9.68 -21.11
C VAL A 106 -27.21 11.16 -21.04
N LEU A 107 -28.49 11.52 -20.96
CA LEU A 107 -28.90 12.93 -20.81
C LEU A 107 -28.38 13.52 -19.49
N ALA A 108 -28.52 12.79 -18.37
CA ALA A 108 -27.99 13.21 -17.08
C ALA A 108 -26.47 13.37 -17.11
N PHE A 109 -25.75 12.50 -17.81
CA PHE A 109 -24.32 12.64 -18.04
C PHE A 109 -23.99 13.93 -18.79
N PHE A 110 -24.65 14.24 -19.91
CA PHE A 110 -24.40 15.47 -20.65
C PHE A 110 -24.81 16.73 -19.91
N VAL A 111 -25.89 16.69 -19.12
CA VAL A 111 -26.27 17.80 -18.23
C VAL A 111 -25.19 18.00 -17.16
N TYR A 112 -24.72 16.93 -16.52
CA TYR A 112 -23.63 17.02 -15.56
C TYR A 112 -22.34 17.56 -16.22
N ASP A 113 -21.93 17.00 -17.37
CA ASP A 113 -20.76 17.45 -18.13
C ASP A 113 -20.86 18.94 -18.47
N ALA A 114 -21.98 19.38 -19.02
CA ALA A 114 -22.24 20.80 -19.30
C ALA A 114 -22.09 21.68 -18.05
N THR A 115 -22.56 21.23 -16.88
CA THR A 115 -22.41 21.98 -15.62
C THR A 115 -21.00 21.95 -15.02
N THR A 116 -20.10 21.10 -15.50
CA THR A 116 -18.69 21.09 -15.04
C THR A 116 -17.83 22.12 -15.72
N TYR A 117 -18.24 22.64 -16.89
CA TYR A 117 -17.59 23.78 -17.52
C TYR A 117 -17.97 25.05 -16.77
N ARG A 118 -16.95 25.80 -16.33
CA ARG A 118 -17.12 27.13 -15.76
C ARG A 118 -16.70 28.14 -16.80
N GLU A 119 -17.61 29.04 -17.18
CA GLU A 119 -17.32 30.11 -18.15
C GLU A 119 -16.51 31.24 -17.53
N GLU A 120 -16.66 31.48 -16.22
CA GLU A 120 -15.89 32.47 -15.49
C GLU A 120 -14.67 31.85 -14.78
N PRO A 121 -13.48 32.47 -14.88
CA PRO A 121 -12.35 32.12 -14.04
C PRO A 121 -12.73 32.30 -12.57
N SER A 122 -12.39 31.34 -11.70
CA SER A 122 -12.41 31.54 -10.25
C SER A 122 -11.23 32.45 -9.86
N ALA A 123 -11.31 33.72 -10.23
CA ALA A 123 -10.29 34.73 -9.97
C ALA A 123 -10.55 35.34 -8.59
N GLU A 124 -10.19 34.62 -7.54
CA GLU A 124 -10.03 35.20 -6.21
C GLU A 124 -8.56 35.58 -6.04
N ASP A 125 -8.29 36.82 -5.61
CA ASP A 125 -6.94 37.26 -5.27
C ASP A 125 -6.50 36.57 -3.97
N ILE A 126 -5.55 35.65 -4.06
CA ILE A 126 -4.99 34.94 -2.92
C ILE A 126 -3.75 35.70 -2.43
N PRO A 127 -3.70 36.14 -1.16
CA PRO A 127 -2.51 36.81 -0.63
C PRO A 127 -1.33 35.84 -0.55
N VAL A 128 -0.18 36.23 -1.11
CA VAL A 128 1.07 35.45 -1.05
C VAL A 128 2.02 36.11 -0.06
N SER A 129 2.61 35.31 0.82
CA SER A 129 3.59 35.79 1.79
C SER A 129 4.90 36.22 1.09
N GLU A 130 5.45 37.38 1.45
CA GLU A 130 6.74 37.84 0.96
C GLU A 130 7.87 36.86 1.29
N LEU A 131 7.79 36.19 2.45
CA LEU A 131 8.76 35.17 2.87
C LEU A 131 8.72 33.92 1.98
N ALA A 132 7.58 33.62 1.35
CA ALA A 132 7.48 32.50 0.41
C ALA A 132 8.13 32.83 -0.95
N LEU A 133 8.16 34.12 -1.33
CA LEU A 133 8.77 34.60 -2.58
C LEU A 133 10.26 34.91 -2.41
N ASN A 134 10.64 35.44 -1.24
CA ASN A 134 12.00 35.82 -0.87
C ASN A 134 12.42 35.08 0.42
N PRO A 135 12.61 33.75 0.36
CA PRO A 135 12.95 32.97 1.54
C PRO A 135 14.29 33.40 2.16
N PRO A 136 14.38 33.47 3.50
CA PRO A 136 15.64 33.72 4.18
C PRO A 136 16.63 32.61 3.86
N ARG A 137 17.93 32.92 3.92
CA ARG A 137 18.99 31.94 3.72
C ARG A 137 19.59 31.49 5.06
N GLY A 138 20.01 30.24 5.12
CA GLY A 138 20.66 29.69 6.30
C GLY A 138 21.08 28.24 6.11
N GLY A 139 21.27 27.52 7.22
CA GLY A 139 21.83 26.18 7.21
C GLY A 139 23.31 26.11 6.85
N PRO A 140 23.92 24.92 6.92
CA PRO A 140 25.35 24.74 6.69
C PRO A 140 25.83 25.19 5.30
N LYS A 141 24.94 25.15 4.30
CA LYS A 141 25.23 25.53 2.92
C LYS A 141 24.73 26.93 2.53
N ASN A 142 24.20 27.71 3.48
CA ASN A 142 23.63 29.05 3.24
C ASN A 142 22.61 29.08 2.08
N LEU A 143 21.72 28.09 2.06
CA LEU A 143 20.69 27.91 1.03
C LEU A 143 19.39 28.61 1.45
N PRO A 144 18.50 28.94 0.49
CA PRO A 144 17.15 29.40 0.82
C PRO A 144 16.42 28.39 1.71
N ILE A 145 15.70 28.89 2.73
CA ILE A 145 14.90 28.07 3.65
C ILE A 145 13.42 28.34 3.37
N ALA A 146 12.71 27.32 2.88
CA ALA A 146 11.29 27.36 2.60
C ALA A 146 10.47 27.20 3.91
N GLU A 147 10.51 28.23 4.77
CA GLU A 147 9.74 28.24 6.03
C GLU A 147 8.24 28.44 5.81
N VAL A 148 7.89 29.23 4.79
CA VAL A 148 6.54 29.53 4.33
C VAL A 148 6.45 29.12 2.86
N LEU A 149 5.40 28.39 2.49
CA LEU A 149 5.19 27.88 1.15
C LEU A 149 4.25 28.78 0.34
N ILE A 150 4.39 28.75 -0.99
CA ILE A 150 3.63 29.65 -1.89
C ILE A 150 2.11 29.49 -1.70
N GLY A 151 1.63 28.24 -1.59
CA GLY A 151 0.21 27.93 -1.49
C GLY A 151 -0.37 27.95 -0.07
N GLU A 152 0.32 28.55 0.90
CA GLU A 152 -0.07 28.49 2.33
C GLU A 152 -1.43 29.16 2.62
N HIS A 153 -1.84 30.10 1.76
CA HIS A 153 -3.13 30.79 1.85
C HIS A 153 -4.18 30.29 0.83
N ASP A 154 -3.95 29.17 0.13
CA ASP A 154 -4.85 28.68 -0.92
C ASP A 154 -6.22 28.23 -0.38
N SER A 155 -6.34 27.92 0.92
CA SER A 155 -7.62 27.52 1.55
C SER A 155 -7.60 27.77 3.06
N GLU A 156 -8.79 27.93 3.67
CA GLU A 156 -8.93 28.07 5.13
C GLU A 156 -8.23 26.93 5.90
N GLY A 157 -8.35 25.69 5.42
CA GLY A 157 -7.70 24.53 6.03
C GLY A 157 -6.17 24.57 5.98
N MET A 158 -5.57 25.21 4.97
CA MET A 158 -4.12 25.42 4.92
C MET A 158 -3.68 26.52 5.89
N ILE A 159 -4.47 27.59 6.00
CA ILE A 159 -4.25 28.67 6.95
C ILE A 159 -4.32 28.15 8.41
N GLU A 160 -5.29 27.30 8.72
CA GLU A 160 -5.41 26.67 10.05
C GLU A 160 -4.25 25.70 10.37
N ALA A 161 -3.68 25.07 9.33
CA ALA A 161 -2.61 24.10 9.48
C ALA A 161 -1.22 24.74 9.61
N ARG A 162 -1.03 26.01 9.22
CA ARG A 162 0.28 26.69 9.17
C ARG A 162 1.08 26.64 10.49
N ASP A 163 0.37 26.80 11.61
CA ASP A 163 0.96 26.88 12.95
C ASP A 163 1.08 25.49 13.62
N LYS A 164 0.73 24.41 12.90
CA LYS A 164 0.84 23.03 13.37
C LYS A 164 2.27 22.51 13.17
N PRO A 165 2.67 21.45 13.88
CA PRO A 165 3.99 20.85 13.68
C PRO A 165 4.21 20.44 12.22
N ARG A 166 5.40 20.73 11.68
CA ARG A 166 5.77 20.48 10.28
C ARG A 166 6.05 19.00 10.06
N LEU A 167 5.24 18.35 9.24
CA LEU A 167 5.42 16.96 8.82
C LEU A 167 5.90 16.91 7.37
N VAL A 168 7.18 16.57 7.18
CA VAL A 168 7.78 16.39 5.85
C VAL A 168 7.78 14.91 5.50
N ILE A 169 7.22 14.57 4.33
CA ILE A 169 7.15 13.20 3.81
C ILE A 169 7.93 13.12 2.50
N LEU A 170 8.94 12.26 2.45
CA LEU A 170 9.78 12.07 1.26
C LEU A 170 9.30 10.86 0.47
N GLY A 171 8.95 11.08 -0.80
CA GLY A 171 8.45 10.07 -1.72
C GLY A 171 6.92 9.96 -1.76
N THR A 172 6.41 9.44 -2.88
CA THR A 172 4.99 9.36 -3.22
C THR A 172 4.52 7.92 -3.48
N GLY A 173 5.24 6.94 -2.90
CA GLY A 173 4.95 5.52 -3.04
C GLY A 173 3.87 5.00 -2.07
N TRP A 174 3.78 3.67 -1.98
CA TRP A 174 2.81 2.94 -1.15
C TRP A 174 2.75 3.40 0.31
N GLY A 175 3.91 3.52 0.96
CA GLY A 175 3.97 3.94 2.37
C GLY A 175 3.48 5.36 2.58
N SER A 176 3.98 6.31 1.77
CA SER A 176 3.62 7.73 1.88
C SER A 176 2.14 7.98 1.62
N VAL A 177 1.57 7.34 0.59
CA VAL A 177 0.14 7.48 0.28
C VAL A 177 -0.74 6.85 1.36
N ALA A 178 -0.34 5.69 1.90
CA ALA A 178 -1.07 5.05 2.98
C ALA A 178 -1.06 5.90 4.26
N LEU A 179 0.06 6.56 4.55
CA LEU A 179 0.17 7.53 5.65
C LEU A 179 -0.77 8.71 5.43
N LEU A 180 -0.70 9.38 4.27
CA LEU A 180 -1.55 10.53 3.94
C LEU A 180 -3.04 10.20 4.06
N LYS A 181 -3.45 8.98 3.66
CA LYS A 181 -4.85 8.52 3.76
C LYS A 181 -5.33 8.30 5.20
N HIS A 182 -4.43 8.13 6.15
CA HIS A 182 -4.74 7.80 7.55
C HIS A 182 -4.37 8.90 8.54
N LEU A 183 -3.84 10.02 8.04
CA LEU A 183 -3.57 11.21 8.82
C LEU A 183 -4.86 12.02 8.99
N THR A 184 -5.05 12.62 10.16
CA THR A 184 -6.18 13.54 10.37
C THR A 184 -5.84 14.88 9.71
N PRO A 185 -6.73 15.46 8.90
CA PRO A 185 -6.54 16.82 8.40
C PRO A 185 -6.41 17.81 9.57
N GLY A 186 -5.47 18.76 9.47
CA GLY A 186 -5.25 19.80 10.48
C GLY A 186 -4.40 19.39 11.70
N ASP A 187 -3.98 18.14 11.82
CA ASP A 187 -3.06 17.71 12.90
C ASP A 187 -1.62 18.21 12.68
N TYR A 188 -1.21 18.40 11.42
CA TYR A 188 0.15 18.76 11.01
C TYR A 188 0.14 19.72 9.82
N HIS A 189 1.21 20.52 9.70
CA HIS A 189 1.54 21.24 8.48
C HIS A 189 2.27 20.27 7.54
N VAL A 190 1.56 19.68 6.58
CA VAL A 190 2.05 18.55 5.77
C VAL A 190 2.71 19.04 4.49
N THR A 191 3.97 18.63 4.26
CA THR A 191 4.66 18.82 2.97
C THR A 191 5.16 17.48 2.43
N VAL A 192 4.80 17.15 1.20
CA VAL A 192 5.27 15.96 0.48
C VAL A 192 6.28 16.38 -0.60
N VAL A 193 7.47 15.78 -0.57
CA VAL A 193 8.54 16.03 -1.54
C VAL A 193 8.79 14.75 -2.34
N SER A 194 8.70 14.81 -3.67
CA SER A 194 9.05 13.68 -4.54
C SER A 194 9.38 14.14 -5.95
N PRO A 195 10.33 13.48 -6.66
CA PRO A 195 10.59 13.78 -8.07
C PRO A 195 9.39 13.42 -8.96
N THR A 196 8.49 12.55 -8.48
CA THR A 196 7.28 12.13 -9.19
C THR A 196 6.02 12.73 -8.55
N ASN A 197 5.12 13.28 -9.38
CA ASN A 197 3.87 13.93 -8.94
C ASN A 197 2.66 13.00 -8.91
N TYR A 198 2.88 11.69 -9.00
CA TYR A 198 1.84 10.67 -8.99
C TYR A 198 2.25 9.50 -8.08
N PHE A 199 1.23 8.82 -7.56
CA PHE A 199 1.35 7.49 -6.98
C PHE A 199 1.30 6.45 -8.10
N LEU A 200 2.10 5.39 -7.98
CA LEU A 200 2.12 4.27 -8.93
C LEU A 200 1.64 2.97 -8.27
N PHE A 201 0.60 2.36 -8.86
CA PHE A 201 0.09 1.05 -8.50
C PHE A 201 0.96 -0.07 -9.09
N THR A 202 2.13 -0.28 -8.47
CA THR A 202 3.19 -1.16 -8.96
C THR A 202 2.79 -2.62 -9.26
N PRO A 203 1.84 -3.29 -8.57
CA PRO A 203 1.52 -4.69 -8.84
C PRO A 203 0.97 -4.94 -10.25
N MET A 204 0.40 -3.92 -10.91
CA MET A 204 -0.16 -4.05 -12.26
C MET A 204 0.80 -3.60 -13.35
N LEU A 205 2.03 -3.20 -12.99
CA LEU A 205 2.99 -2.67 -13.95
C LEU A 205 3.35 -3.67 -15.07
N PRO A 206 3.50 -4.99 -14.81
CA PRO A 206 3.68 -5.98 -15.88
C PRO A 206 2.59 -5.92 -16.95
N SER A 207 1.32 -5.85 -16.57
CA SER A 207 0.20 -5.76 -17.51
C SER A 207 0.23 -4.48 -18.37
N ALA A 208 0.83 -3.39 -17.89
CA ALA A 208 0.94 -2.16 -18.67
C ALA A 208 2.04 -2.23 -19.75
N THR A 209 3.06 -3.07 -19.55
CA THR A 209 4.17 -3.23 -20.51
C THR A 209 3.74 -3.84 -21.85
N VAL A 210 2.59 -4.52 -21.89
CA VAL A 210 2.07 -5.18 -23.09
C VAL A 210 0.75 -4.59 -23.57
N GLY A 211 0.28 -3.50 -22.95
CA GLY A 211 -1.01 -2.88 -23.32
C GLY A 211 -2.25 -3.62 -22.81
N THR A 212 -2.13 -4.59 -21.89
CA THR A 212 -3.29 -5.16 -21.15
C THR A 212 -3.97 -4.08 -20.31
N LEU A 213 -3.19 -3.16 -19.76
CA LEU A 213 -3.66 -1.98 -19.03
C LEU A 213 -3.02 -0.71 -19.59
N GLY A 214 -3.76 0.40 -19.60
CA GLY A 214 -3.21 1.70 -19.96
C GLY A 214 -2.38 2.29 -18.82
N LEU A 215 -1.26 2.93 -19.15
CA LEU A 215 -0.35 3.55 -18.16
C LEU A 215 -1.07 4.51 -17.19
N ARG A 216 -2.06 5.28 -17.70
CA ARG A 216 -2.85 6.22 -16.91
C ARG A 216 -3.73 5.54 -15.86
N SER A 217 -4.06 4.26 -16.04
CA SER A 217 -4.90 3.46 -15.15
C SER A 217 -4.18 3.04 -13.88
N LEU A 218 -2.84 3.05 -13.91
CA LEU A 218 -1.97 2.66 -12.81
C LEU A 218 -1.53 3.83 -11.94
N VAL A 219 -1.85 5.08 -12.32
CA VAL A 219 -1.40 6.28 -11.62
C VAL A 219 -2.53 7.11 -11.03
N GLU A 220 -2.26 7.70 -9.87
CA GLU A 220 -3.13 8.70 -9.23
C GLU A 220 -2.32 9.97 -8.90
N PRO A 221 -2.76 11.17 -9.31
CA PRO A 221 -2.05 12.41 -9.01
C PRO A 221 -1.94 12.65 -7.50
N VAL A 222 -0.71 12.89 -7.01
CA VAL A 222 -0.44 13.12 -5.58
C VAL A 222 -1.14 14.38 -5.09
N ARG A 223 -1.24 15.41 -5.95
CA ARG A 223 -1.96 16.65 -5.64
C ARG A 223 -3.43 16.39 -5.24
N ARG A 224 -4.11 15.40 -5.82
CA ARG A 224 -5.48 15.04 -5.42
C ARG A 224 -5.51 14.30 -4.08
N ILE A 225 -4.49 13.50 -3.80
CA ILE A 225 -4.39 12.72 -2.55
C ILE A 225 -4.14 13.66 -1.37
N ILE A 226 -3.18 14.58 -1.51
CA ILE A 226 -2.72 15.46 -0.43
C ILE A 226 -3.73 16.59 -0.10
N GLN A 227 -4.57 16.98 -1.06
CA GLN A 227 -5.66 17.95 -0.83
C GLN A 227 -6.57 17.56 0.33
N ARG A 228 -6.75 16.26 0.59
CA ARG A 228 -7.58 15.75 1.70
C ARG A 228 -7.05 16.11 3.08
N VAL A 229 -5.76 16.40 3.19
CA VAL A 229 -5.10 16.78 4.45
C VAL A 229 -4.61 18.22 4.41
N HIS A 230 -5.07 19.03 3.44
CA HIS A 230 -4.66 20.42 3.25
C HIS A 230 -3.13 20.60 3.18
N GLY A 231 -2.43 19.65 2.55
CA GLY A 231 -0.96 19.66 2.50
C GLY A 231 -0.38 20.19 1.19
N HIS A 232 0.92 20.47 1.21
CA HIS A 232 1.70 21.00 0.09
C HIS A 232 2.50 19.91 -0.62
N PHE A 233 2.56 19.98 -1.95
CA PHE A 233 3.39 19.07 -2.76
C PHE A 233 4.48 19.84 -3.51
N LEU A 234 5.73 19.43 -3.27
CA LEU A 234 6.91 19.93 -3.96
C LEU A 234 7.47 18.83 -4.87
N LYS A 235 7.51 19.11 -6.17
CA LYS A 235 8.19 18.23 -7.13
C LYS A 235 9.68 18.51 -7.05
N ALA A 236 10.41 17.74 -6.26
CA ALA A 236 11.85 17.86 -6.04
C ALA A 236 12.42 16.54 -5.49
N GLU A 237 13.74 16.37 -5.56
CA GLU A 237 14.43 15.22 -4.97
C GLU A 237 15.03 15.62 -3.62
N ALA A 238 14.88 14.78 -2.60
CA ALA A 238 15.56 14.97 -1.32
C ALA A 238 16.99 14.45 -1.40
N VAL A 239 17.96 15.29 -1.04
CA VAL A 239 19.40 15.04 -1.22
C VAL A 239 20.06 14.68 0.10
N ASP A 240 19.72 15.42 1.16
CA ASP A 240 20.36 15.30 2.46
C ASP A 240 19.41 15.74 3.59
N VAL A 241 19.74 15.39 4.83
CA VAL A 241 19.05 15.85 6.04
C VAL A 241 20.07 16.42 7.01
N GLU A 242 19.81 17.63 7.47
CA GLU A 242 20.51 18.26 8.58
C GLU A 242 19.73 17.99 9.87
N PHE A 243 20.35 17.26 10.80
CA PHE A 243 19.69 16.79 12.01
C PHE A 243 19.69 17.84 13.12
N SER A 244 20.77 18.64 13.23
CA SER A 244 20.88 19.64 14.30
C SER A 244 19.93 20.81 14.10
N GLU A 245 19.77 21.25 12.84
CA GLU A 245 18.90 22.38 12.47
C GLU A 245 17.51 21.96 12.01
N LYS A 246 17.24 20.64 11.92
CA LYS A 246 15.98 20.06 11.44
C LYS A 246 15.58 20.57 10.05
N LEU A 247 16.51 20.48 9.10
CA LEU A 247 16.31 20.88 7.71
C LEU A 247 16.48 19.69 6.77
N VAL A 248 15.61 19.56 5.76
CA VAL A 248 15.82 18.64 4.62
C VAL A 248 16.35 19.44 3.44
N GLU A 249 17.48 19.04 2.89
CA GLU A 249 17.97 19.60 1.64
C GLU A 249 17.23 18.94 0.47
N VAL A 250 16.61 19.76 -0.35
CA VAL A 250 15.87 19.33 -1.55
C VAL A 250 16.45 20.02 -2.77
N SER A 251 16.49 19.31 -3.89
CA SER A 251 17.06 19.75 -5.16
C SER A 251 16.02 19.61 -6.26
N GLN A 252 15.96 20.62 -7.13
CA GLN A 252 15.18 20.56 -8.36
C GLN A 252 15.91 21.27 -9.50
N VAL A 253 15.68 20.82 -10.73
CA VAL A 253 16.18 21.49 -11.93
C VAL A 253 15.26 22.66 -12.29
N ASP A 254 15.81 23.85 -12.43
CA ASP A 254 15.09 25.05 -12.85
C ASP A 254 14.80 25.08 -14.36
N ALA A 255 14.14 26.14 -14.84
CA ALA A 255 13.80 26.30 -16.26
C ALA A 255 15.04 26.40 -17.17
N ASN A 256 16.20 26.75 -16.63
CA ASN A 256 17.45 26.89 -17.37
C ASN A 256 18.30 25.60 -17.33
N GLY A 257 17.81 24.53 -16.71
CA GLY A 257 18.54 23.28 -16.57
C GLY A 257 19.54 23.24 -15.40
N ASN A 258 19.58 24.28 -14.57
CA ASN A 258 20.49 24.32 -13.41
C ASN A 258 19.85 23.66 -12.20
N LYS A 259 20.64 22.88 -11.46
CA LYS A 259 20.20 22.36 -10.15
C LYS A 259 20.15 23.49 -9.13
N GLN A 260 18.98 23.66 -8.52
CA GLN A 260 18.73 24.59 -7.43
C GLN A 260 18.41 23.78 -6.17
N ASN A 261 19.11 24.11 -5.08
CA ASN A 261 18.91 23.48 -3.78
C ASN A 261 18.31 24.49 -2.80
N PHE A 262 17.43 24.01 -1.94
CA PHE A 262 16.87 24.76 -0.83
C PHE A 262 16.60 23.83 0.35
N TYR A 263 16.45 24.41 1.54
CA TYR A 263 16.12 23.70 2.75
C TYR A 263 14.62 23.75 3.04
N LEU A 264 14.09 22.64 3.54
CA LEU A 264 12.72 22.53 4.04
C LEU A 264 12.75 22.16 5.54
N PRO A 265 12.27 23.03 6.44
CA PRO A 265 12.21 22.73 7.87
C PRO A 265 11.22 21.60 8.20
N TYR A 266 11.53 20.80 9.21
CA TYR A 266 10.65 19.74 9.71
C TYR A 266 10.62 19.65 11.23
N ASP A 267 9.47 19.24 11.78
CA ASP A 267 9.37 18.73 13.16
C ASP A 267 9.33 17.20 13.18
N LYS A 268 8.72 16.62 12.15
CA LYS A 268 8.66 15.18 11.89
C LYS A 268 9.01 14.92 10.43
N LEU A 269 9.94 13.99 10.20
CA LEU A 269 10.38 13.57 8.87
C LEU A 269 10.03 12.11 8.63
N VAL A 270 9.41 11.81 7.50
CA VAL A 270 9.10 10.45 7.07
C VAL A 270 9.81 10.15 5.76
N VAL A 271 10.78 9.24 5.80
CA VAL A 271 11.52 8.75 4.63
C VAL A 271 10.76 7.59 4.00
N GLY A 272 10.18 7.81 2.82
CA GLY A 272 9.39 6.84 2.05
C GLY A 272 9.85 6.73 0.59
N VAL A 273 11.16 6.87 0.35
CA VAL A 273 11.77 7.02 -0.99
C VAL A 273 11.96 5.72 -1.78
N GLY A 274 11.57 4.57 -1.21
CA GLY A 274 11.68 3.27 -1.86
C GLY A 274 13.13 2.78 -2.02
N CYS A 275 13.42 2.07 -3.11
CA CYS A 275 14.72 1.44 -3.37
C CYS A 275 15.15 1.63 -4.84
N LYS A 276 16.46 1.44 -5.09
CA LYS A 276 17.05 1.41 -6.44
C LYS A 276 17.35 -0.02 -6.88
N THR A 277 17.67 -0.21 -8.16
CA THR A 277 18.05 -1.52 -8.70
C THR A 277 19.43 -1.91 -8.21
N ASN A 278 19.64 -3.20 -7.95
CA ASN A 278 20.94 -3.74 -7.57
C ASN A 278 21.51 -4.59 -8.70
N PRO A 279 22.67 -4.22 -9.29
CA PRO A 279 23.31 -5.01 -10.33
C PRO A 279 23.88 -6.34 -9.82
N HIS A 280 24.05 -6.52 -8.49
CA HIS A 280 24.73 -7.69 -7.92
C HIS A 280 26.16 -7.92 -8.47
N GLY A 281 26.81 -6.86 -8.95
CA GLY A 281 28.12 -6.93 -9.59
C GLY A 281 28.11 -7.38 -11.06
N VAL A 282 26.93 -7.62 -11.65
CA VAL A 282 26.78 -7.88 -13.09
C VAL A 282 27.04 -6.59 -13.87
N LYS A 283 27.76 -6.71 -14.98
CA LYS A 283 28.05 -5.62 -15.93
C LYS A 283 27.05 -5.64 -17.09
N GLY A 284 26.86 -4.50 -17.75
CA GLY A 284 26.00 -4.38 -18.94
C GLY A 284 24.52 -4.16 -18.64
N LEU A 285 24.20 -3.65 -17.45
CA LEU A 285 22.81 -3.33 -17.09
C LEU A 285 22.22 -2.18 -17.93
N GLU A 286 23.06 -1.39 -18.58
CA GLU A 286 22.71 -0.39 -19.58
C GLU A 286 22.00 -0.97 -20.81
N HIS A 287 22.20 -2.27 -21.10
CA HIS A 287 21.50 -3.00 -22.17
C HIS A 287 20.19 -3.64 -21.69
N CYS A 288 19.77 -3.36 -20.45
CA CYS A 288 18.56 -3.93 -19.86
C CYS A 288 17.46 -2.90 -19.73
N ASN A 289 16.24 -3.40 -19.80
CA ASN A 289 15.07 -2.71 -19.29
C ASN A 289 14.89 -3.02 -17.80
N PHE A 290 14.33 -2.07 -17.07
CA PHE A 290 13.87 -2.25 -15.69
C PHE A 290 12.34 -2.17 -15.66
N LEU A 291 11.71 -2.56 -14.55
CA LEU A 291 10.25 -2.47 -14.42
C LEU A 291 9.87 -1.93 -13.04
N LYS A 292 10.12 -0.63 -12.83
CA LYS A 292 9.87 0.08 -11.57
C LYS A 292 9.02 1.34 -11.72
N THR A 293 9.06 1.98 -12.88
CA THR A 293 8.34 3.23 -13.16
C THR A 293 7.36 3.09 -14.31
N ILE A 294 6.49 4.09 -14.50
CA ILE A 294 5.60 4.15 -15.68
C ILE A 294 6.39 4.36 -16.97
N ASP A 295 7.48 5.12 -16.90
CA ASP A 295 8.31 5.35 -18.07
C ASP A 295 9.03 4.07 -18.49
N ASP A 296 9.50 3.28 -17.52
CA ASP A 296 10.03 1.94 -17.75
C ASP A 296 9.02 1.07 -18.51
N ALA A 297 7.76 1.05 -18.06
CA ALA A 297 6.72 0.25 -18.70
C ALA A 297 6.40 0.72 -20.13
N ARG A 298 6.46 2.05 -20.38
CA ARG A 298 6.32 2.63 -21.73
C ARG A 298 7.48 2.22 -22.63
N GLN A 299 8.72 2.35 -22.15
CA GLN A 299 9.93 1.97 -22.88
C GLN A 299 9.92 0.49 -23.23
N ILE A 300 9.56 -0.38 -22.28
CA ILE A 300 9.42 -1.82 -22.54
C ILE A 300 8.40 -2.09 -23.63
N LYS A 301 7.20 -1.49 -23.54
CA LYS A 301 6.16 -1.67 -24.55
C LYS A 301 6.67 -1.30 -25.94
N ASN A 302 7.31 -0.14 -26.04
CA ASN A 302 7.87 0.35 -27.30
C ASN A 302 8.94 -0.60 -27.85
N GLN A 303 9.90 -1.03 -27.01
CA GLN A 303 10.98 -1.91 -27.44
C GLN A 303 10.47 -3.27 -27.91
N VAL A 304 9.49 -3.86 -27.20
CA VAL A 304 8.88 -5.15 -27.59
C VAL A 304 8.22 -5.02 -28.97
N LEU A 305 7.44 -3.95 -29.19
CA LEU A 305 6.77 -3.71 -30.47
C LEU A 305 7.77 -3.36 -31.58
N GLU A 306 8.79 -2.54 -31.30
CA GLU A 306 9.82 -2.18 -32.26
C GLU A 306 10.60 -3.41 -32.74
N ASN A 307 10.96 -4.33 -31.84
CA ASN A 307 11.59 -5.60 -32.22
C ASN A 307 10.68 -6.41 -33.17
N MET A 308 9.37 -6.42 -32.93
CA MET A 308 8.40 -7.11 -33.78
C MET A 308 8.25 -6.44 -35.15
N GLU A 309 8.24 -5.11 -35.22
CA GLU A 309 8.21 -4.35 -36.48
C GLU A 309 9.49 -4.56 -37.29
N LEU A 310 10.66 -4.46 -36.65
CA LEU A 310 11.95 -4.74 -37.29
C LEU A 310 12.03 -6.18 -37.82
N ALA A 311 11.49 -7.15 -37.07
CA ALA A 311 11.43 -8.54 -37.51
C ALA A 311 10.59 -8.77 -38.78
N CYS A 312 9.66 -7.85 -39.09
CA CYS A 312 8.84 -7.91 -40.30
C CYS A 312 9.52 -7.33 -41.56
N LEU A 313 10.60 -6.57 -41.39
CA LEU A 313 11.22 -5.88 -42.51
C LEU A 313 11.90 -6.87 -43.47
N PRO A 314 11.83 -6.62 -44.79
CA PRO A 314 12.48 -7.46 -45.79
C PRO A 314 14.01 -7.42 -45.71
N THR A 315 14.57 -6.41 -45.02
CA THR A 315 16.00 -6.24 -44.78
C THR A 315 16.52 -7.07 -43.60
N THR A 316 15.64 -7.70 -42.83
CA THR A 316 15.99 -8.44 -41.62
C THR A 316 16.27 -9.91 -41.93
N SER A 317 17.52 -10.33 -41.72
CA SER A 317 17.94 -11.73 -41.92
C SER A 317 17.27 -12.66 -40.91
N ASP A 318 17.25 -13.97 -41.20
CA ASP A 318 16.62 -14.95 -40.31
C ASP A 318 17.33 -15.05 -38.95
N GLU A 319 18.66 -14.93 -38.91
CA GLU A 319 19.45 -14.91 -37.67
C GLU A 319 19.13 -13.68 -36.83
N GLU A 320 19.04 -12.51 -37.47
CA GLU A 320 18.70 -11.27 -36.79
C GLU A 320 17.25 -11.27 -36.30
N ARG A 321 16.33 -11.84 -37.08
CA ARG A 321 14.93 -12.01 -36.70
C ARG A 321 14.79 -12.86 -35.44
N LYS A 322 15.51 -13.98 -35.35
CA LYS A 322 15.57 -14.84 -34.16
C LYS A 322 16.14 -14.10 -32.96
N ARG A 323 17.20 -13.32 -33.17
CA ARG A 323 17.80 -12.51 -32.10
C ARG A 323 16.81 -11.47 -31.59
N LEU A 324 16.22 -10.65 -32.46
CA LEU A 324 15.24 -9.60 -32.11
C LEU A 324 14.05 -10.15 -31.31
N LEU A 325 13.59 -11.36 -31.67
CA LEU A 325 12.45 -12.04 -31.05
C LEU A 325 12.85 -12.99 -29.91
N SER A 326 14.08 -12.88 -29.40
CA SER A 326 14.52 -13.54 -28.18
C SER A 326 14.42 -12.58 -26.98
N PHE A 327 13.50 -12.90 -26.06
CA PHE A 327 13.19 -12.10 -24.89
C PHE A 327 13.74 -12.78 -23.63
N VAL A 328 14.68 -12.13 -22.94
CA VAL A 328 15.35 -12.69 -21.76
C VAL A 328 14.95 -11.93 -20.49
N ILE A 329 14.36 -12.63 -19.52
CA ILE A 329 13.94 -12.09 -18.23
C ILE A 329 14.92 -12.57 -17.16
N CYS A 330 15.72 -11.64 -16.65
CA CYS A 330 16.65 -11.87 -15.55
C CYS A 330 15.93 -11.70 -14.21
N GLY A 331 15.54 -12.81 -13.60
CA GLY A 331 14.89 -12.87 -12.29
C GLY A 331 13.52 -13.56 -12.31
N GLY A 332 13.40 -14.69 -11.61
CA GLY A 332 12.15 -15.45 -11.44
C GLY A 332 11.34 -15.03 -10.21
N GLY A 333 11.37 -13.75 -9.83
CA GLY A 333 10.46 -13.20 -8.81
C GLY A 333 9.08 -12.89 -9.39
N PRO A 334 8.10 -12.44 -8.56
CA PRO A 334 6.76 -12.12 -9.04
C PRO A 334 6.76 -11.18 -10.25
N THR A 335 7.53 -10.09 -10.21
CA THR A 335 7.62 -9.12 -11.31
C THR A 335 8.08 -9.74 -12.63
N GLY A 336 9.16 -10.54 -12.61
CA GLY A 336 9.69 -11.18 -13.83
C GLY A 336 8.76 -12.26 -14.36
N VAL A 337 8.15 -13.05 -13.47
CA VAL A 337 7.18 -14.09 -13.82
C VAL A 337 5.90 -13.49 -14.42
N GLU A 338 5.32 -12.47 -13.80
CA GLU A 338 4.11 -11.82 -14.32
C GLU A 338 4.38 -11.11 -15.64
N PHE A 339 5.56 -10.50 -15.82
CA PHE A 339 5.95 -9.92 -17.10
C PHE A 339 6.11 -10.98 -18.18
N ALA A 340 6.84 -12.07 -17.91
CA ALA A 340 7.01 -13.15 -18.88
C ALA A 340 5.66 -13.76 -19.29
N ALA A 341 4.74 -13.91 -18.34
CA ALA A 341 3.38 -14.35 -18.61
C ALA A 341 2.59 -13.36 -19.49
N GLU A 342 2.59 -12.07 -19.15
CA GLU A 342 1.87 -11.05 -19.93
C GLU A 342 2.45 -10.89 -21.35
N LEU A 343 3.78 -10.97 -21.48
CA LEU A 343 4.48 -10.97 -22.76
C LEU A 343 4.12 -12.21 -23.57
N PHE A 344 4.16 -13.39 -22.96
CA PHE A 344 3.75 -14.62 -23.61
C PHE A 344 2.31 -14.53 -24.14
N ASP A 345 1.38 -14.05 -23.32
CA ASP A 345 0.00 -13.90 -23.76
C ASP A 345 -0.13 -12.92 -24.94
N LEU A 346 0.59 -11.78 -24.93
CA LEU A 346 0.63 -10.85 -26.08
C LEU A 346 1.12 -11.54 -27.36
N LEU A 347 2.22 -12.30 -27.25
CA LEU A 347 2.87 -12.96 -28.38
C LEU A 347 2.06 -14.14 -28.95
N ASN A 348 1.11 -14.70 -28.20
CA ASN A 348 0.23 -15.77 -28.68
C ASN A 348 -1.17 -15.31 -29.05
N GLU A 349 -1.73 -14.36 -28.30
CA GLU A 349 -3.09 -13.89 -28.50
C GLU A 349 -3.16 -12.80 -29.56
N ASP A 350 -2.29 -11.79 -29.55
CA ASP A 350 -2.44 -10.60 -30.40
C ASP A 350 -1.52 -10.65 -31.63
N LEU A 351 -0.29 -11.14 -31.46
CA LEU A 351 0.70 -11.20 -32.55
C LEU A 351 0.19 -11.96 -33.78
N LEU A 352 -0.53 -13.06 -33.58
CA LEU A 352 -1.02 -13.91 -34.67
C LEU A 352 -2.08 -13.25 -35.56
N TYR A 353 -2.72 -12.17 -35.08
CA TYR A 353 -3.73 -11.43 -35.84
C TYR A 353 -3.14 -10.23 -36.58
N SER A 354 -2.13 -9.57 -36.02
CA SER A 354 -1.60 -8.30 -36.55
C SER A 354 -0.25 -8.43 -37.27
N PHE A 355 0.52 -9.49 -37.00
CA PHE A 355 1.86 -9.69 -37.55
C PHE A 355 1.96 -10.95 -38.42
N PRO A 356 2.97 -11.08 -39.29
CA PRO A 356 3.20 -12.28 -40.09
C PRO A 356 3.33 -13.52 -39.20
N ARG A 357 2.50 -14.54 -39.47
CA ARG A 357 2.43 -15.77 -38.65
C ARG A 357 3.76 -16.52 -38.53
N ILE A 358 4.67 -16.35 -39.49
CA ILE A 358 6.00 -16.97 -39.46
C ILE A 358 6.83 -16.50 -38.27
N LEU A 359 6.63 -15.26 -37.79
CA LEU A 359 7.36 -14.72 -36.64
C LEU A 359 7.15 -15.58 -35.38
N ARG A 360 6.00 -16.26 -35.26
CA ARG A 360 5.72 -17.12 -34.11
C ARG A 360 6.74 -18.24 -33.94
N ASN A 361 7.34 -18.72 -35.02
CA ASN A 361 8.34 -19.79 -34.99
C ASN A 361 9.72 -19.29 -34.50
N GLU A 362 9.95 -17.98 -34.56
CA GLU A 362 11.24 -17.36 -34.23
C GLU A 362 11.27 -16.80 -32.80
N ILE A 363 10.11 -16.72 -32.13
CA ILE A 363 9.97 -16.18 -30.78
C ILE A 363 10.51 -17.17 -29.74
N SER A 364 11.29 -16.65 -28.81
CA SER A 364 11.67 -17.36 -27.59
C SER A 364 11.60 -16.46 -26.36
N VAL A 365 11.13 -17.01 -25.24
CA VAL A 365 11.01 -16.28 -23.97
C VAL A 365 11.73 -17.08 -22.89
N HIS A 366 12.74 -16.48 -22.28
CA HIS A 366 13.63 -17.14 -21.32
C HIS A 366 13.51 -16.48 -19.95
N ILE A 367 13.35 -17.25 -18.87
CA ILE A 367 13.46 -16.74 -17.49
C ILE A 367 14.73 -17.31 -16.87
N VAL A 368 15.70 -16.44 -16.56
CA VAL A 368 16.95 -16.81 -15.89
C VAL A 368 16.80 -16.62 -14.38
N GLN A 369 16.84 -17.73 -13.62
CA GLN A 369 16.62 -17.74 -12.19
C GLN A 369 17.76 -18.45 -11.43
N SER A 370 18.36 -17.71 -10.50
CA SER A 370 19.55 -18.17 -9.77
C SER A 370 19.33 -19.31 -8.77
N ARG A 371 18.09 -19.55 -8.35
CA ARG A 371 17.72 -20.62 -7.41
C ARG A 371 17.03 -21.77 -8.15
N SER A 372 16.71 -22.84 -7.41
CA SER A 372 16.10 -24.05 -7.95
C SER A 372 14.69 -23.87 -8.48
N HIS A 373 13.97 -22.83 -8.02
CA HIS A 373 12.62 -22.53 -8.48
C HIS A 373 12.41 -21.05 -8.82
N ILE A 374 11.38 -20.75 -9.61
CA ILE A 374 10.78 -19.41 -9.67
C ILE A 374 9.86 -19.19 -8.47
N LEU A 375 9.51 -17.94 -8.17
CA LEU A 375 8.61 -17.57 -7.08
C LEU A 375 9.01 -18.18 -5.72
N ASN A 376 10.31 -18.22 -5.39
CA ASN A 376 10.84 -18.87 -4.17
C ASN A 376 10.29 -18.34 -2.83
N THR A 377 9.49 -17.29 -2.84
CA THR A 377 8.77 -16.78 -1.67
C THR A 377 7.42 -17.45 -1.45
N TYR A 378 6.98 -18.29 -2.39
CA TYR A 378 5.74 -19.05 -2.38
C TYR A 378 6.03 -20.49 -1.98
N ASP A 379 4.99 -21.23 -1.61
CA ASP A 379 5.06 -22.68 -1.45
C ASP A 379 5.61 -23.39 -2.70
N GLU A 380 6.48 -24.38 -2.50
CA GLU A 380 7.17 -25.10 -3.56
C GLU A 380 6.20 -25.75 -4.57
N ALA A 381 5.03 -26.22 -4.11
CA ALA A 381 4.03 -26.80 -5.00
C ALA A 381 3.47 -25.77 -5.99
N LEU A 382 3.34 -24.50 -5.58
CA LEU A 382 2.89 -23.42 -6.46
C LEU A 382 3.99 -23.02 -7.46
N SER A 383 5.25 -23.00 -7.02
CA SER A 383 6.39 -22.78 -7.92
C SER A 383 6.46 -23.85 -9.02
N LYS A 384 6.37 -25.13 -8.65
CA LYS A 384 6.35 -26.24 -9.62
C LYS A 384 5.16 -26.18 -10.56
N PHE A 385 3.99 -25.77 -10.05
CA PHE A 385 2.80 -25.56 -10.89
C PHE A 385 3.03 -24.45 -11.93
N ALA A 386 3.64 -23.34 -11.53
CA ALA A 386 3.98 -22.24 -12.43
C ALA A 386 5.04 -22.65 -13.47
N GLU A 387 6.06 -23.42 -13.07
CA GLU A 387 7.10 -23.96 -13.96
C GLU A 387 6.51 -24.90 -15.01
N ALA A 388 5.68 -25.86 -14.60
CA ALA A 388 5.00 -26.78 -15.52
C ALA A 388 4.04 -26.05 -16.48
N ARG A 389 3.44 -24.94 -16.04
CA ARG A 389 2.61 -24.08 -16.89
C ARG A 389 3.47 -23.40 -17.95
N PHE A 390 4.59 -22.78 -17.55
CA PHE A 390 5.49 -22.11 -18.49
C PHE A 390 6.12 -23.07 -19.49
N ASP A 391 6.52 -24.26 -19.07
CA ASP A 391 7.04 -25.30 -19.96
C ASP A 391 6.02 -25.64 -21.07
N ARG A 392 4.76 -25.85 -20.70
CA ARG A 392 3.69 -26.12 -21.67
C ARG A 392 3.38 -24.91 -22.56
N ASP A 393 3.51 -23.72 -22.02
CA ASP A 393 3.30 -22.48 -22.76
C ASP A 393 4.52 -22.20 -23.68
N GLY A 394 5.68 -22.83 -23.49
CA GLY A 394 6.88 -22.63 -24.32
C GLY A 394 7.72 -21.44 -23.85
N VAL A 395 7.69 -21.16 -22.55
CA VAL A 395 8.57 -20.22 -21.86
C VAL A 395 9.66 -21.01 -21.16
N ASP A 396 10.91 -20.79 -21.55
CA ASP A 396 12.07 -21.55 -21.07
C ASP A 396 12.51 -21.04 -19.69
N VAL A 397 12.22 -21.83 -18.64
CA VAL A 397 12.60 -21.48 -17.27
C VAL A 397 13.95 -22.10 -16.91
N LEU A 398 14.99 -21.26 -16.94
CA LEU A 398 16.37 -21.64 -16.64
C LEU A 398 16.64 -21.44 -15.14
N THR A 399 16.40 -22.48 -14.34
CA THR A 399 16.70 -22.49 -12.90
C THR A 399 18.16 -22.83 -12.62
N ASN A 400 18.62 -22.54 -11.40
CA ASN A 400 20.02 -22.65 -10.99
C ASN A 400 20.99 -21.92 -11.95
N ALA A 401 20.49 -20.87 -12.59
CA ALA A 401 21.17 -20.09 -13.61
C ALA A 401 21.41 -18.66 -13.12
N ARG A 402 22.68 -18.24 -13.10
CA ARG A 402 23.09 -16.92 -12.61
C ARG A 402 23.69 -16.12 -13.76
N VAL A 403 23.07 -14.97 -14.05
CA VAL A 403 23.61 -14.01 -15.01
C VAL A 403 25.00 -13.56 -14.55
N LYS A 404 25.95 -13.58 -15.48
CA LYS A 404 27.33 -13.17 -15.29
C LYS A 404 27.58 -11.79 -15.86
N GLU A 405 27.11 -11.56 -17.09
CA GLU A 405 27.33 -10.34 -17.86
C GLU A 405 26.24 -10.23 -18.93
N ILE A 406 25.86 -8.99 -19.24
CA ILE A 406 24.90 -8.69 -20.29
C ILE A 406 25.65 -7.88 -21.34
N GLN A 407 25.60 -8.33 -22.59
CA GLN A 407 26.18 -7.61 -23.73
C GLN A 407 25.03 -6.97 -24.51
N GLU A 408 25.34 -6.23 -25.57
CA GLU A 408 24.31 -5.54 -26.37
C GLU A 408 23.33 -6.53 -27.05
N ASP A 409 23.85 -7.67 -27.50
CA ASP A 409 23.15 -8.63 -28.35
C ASP A 409 22.89 -9.99 -27.67
N LYS A 410 23.38 -10.20 -26.44
CA LYS A 410 23.25 -11.48 -25.72
C LYS A 410 23.41 -11.39 -24.20
N VAL A 411 22.88 -12.40 -23.51
CA VAL A 411 23.05 -12.61 -22.06
C VAL A 411 23.99 -13.77 -21.79
N LEU A 412 25.05 -13.55 -21.01
CA LEU A 412 25.96 -14.58 -20.52
C LEU A 412 25.56 -15.01 -19.11
N PHE A 413 25.40 -16.31 -18.88
CA PHE A 413 25.03 -16.85 -17.56
C PHE A 413 25.72 -18.17 -17.27
N THR A 414 25.91 -18.45 -15.98
CA THR A 414 26.39 -19.76 -15.52
C THR A 414 25.23 -20.59 -15.03
N GLN A 415 25.12 -21.84 -15.45
CA GLN A 415 24.10 -22.78 -14.98
C GLN A 415 24.76 -24.00 -14.34
N VAL A 416 24.15 -24.53 -13.28
CA VAL A 416 24.61 -25.77 -12.65
C VAL A 416 23.99 -26.95 -13.38
N GLU A 417 24.82 -27.74 -14.06
CA GLU A 417 24.45 -28.99 -14.74
C GLU A 417 25.33 -30.11 -14.18
N ASP A 418 24.73 -31.21 -13.73
CA ASP A 418 25.43 -32.34 -13.11
C ASP A 418 26.41 -31.93 -11.99
N GLY A 419 26.05 -30.90 -11.22
CA GLY A 419 26.87 -30.34 -10.13
C GLY A 419 28.04 -29.46 -10.58
N LYS A 420 28.26 -29.26 -11.89
CA LYS A 420 29.30 -28.39 -12.45
C LYS A 420 28.68 -27.10 -13.00
N LYS A 421 29.41 -25.99 -12.86
CA LYS A 421 29.00 -24.69 -13.42
C LYS A 421 29.44 -24.62 -14.89
N VAL A 422 28.48 -24.56 -15.80
CA VAL A 422 28.70 -24.38 -17.24
C VAL A 422 28.37 -22.94 -17.61
N LEU A 423 29.21 -22.30 -18.43
CA LEU A 423 28.93 -20.98 -19.00
C LEU A 423 28.12 -21.15 -20.29
N LYS A 424 27.00 -20.45 -20.38
CA LYS A 424 26.09 -20.45 -21.53
C LYS A 424 25.79 -19.01 -21.97
N GLU A 425 25.31 -18.89 -23.20
CA GLU A 425 24.88 -17.62 -23.78
C GLU A 425 23.52 -17.77 -24.46
N ILE A 426 22.72 -16.70 -24.43
CA ILE A 426 21.44 -16.59 -25.15
C ILE A 426 21.44 -15.27 -25.91
N PRO A 427 21.32 -15.28 -27.25
CA PRO A 427 21.10 -14.07 -28.04
C PRO A 427 19.83 -13.37 -27.59
N MET A 428 19.79 -12.04 -27.62
CA MET A 428 18.63 -11.27 -27.16
C MET A 428 18.35 -10.08 -28.07
N GLY A 429 17.07 -9.77 -28.23
CA GLY A 429 16.57 -8.48 -28.71
C GLY A 429 16.01 -7.65 -27.56
N PHE A 430 15.71 -8.28 -26.43
CA PHE A 430 15.15 -7.65 -25.27
C PHE A 430 15.65 -8.34 -23.99
N CYS A 431 16.10 -7.55 -23.02
CA CYS A 431 16.41 -8.02 -21.67
C CYS A 431 15.61 -7.24 -20.63
N LEU A 432 14.93 -7.96 -19.72
CA LEU A 432 14.35 -7.37 -18.51
C LEU A 432 15.18 -7.78 -17.28
N TRP A 433 15.69 -6.80 -16.55
CA TRP A 433 16.29 -7.01 -15.24
C TRP A 433 15.28 -6.73 -14.12
N SER A 434 14.75 -7.79 -13.52
CA SER A 434 13.69 -7.70 -12.49
C SER A 434 14.15 -8.11 -11.08
N THR A 435 15.46 -8.33 -10.90
CA THR A 435 16.04 -8.80 -9.63
C THR A 435 16.88 -7.73 -8.93
N GLY A 436 16.98 -7.83 -7.61
CA GLY A 436 17.89 -7.03 -6.82
C GLY A 436 17.39 -5.62 -6.48
N VAL A 437 17.40 -5.34 -5.18
CA VAL A 437 17.11 -4.00 -4.63
C VAL A 437 18.29 -3.49 -3.81
N SER A 438 18.51 -2.17 -3.87
CA SER A 438 19.57 -1.46 -3.16
C SER A 438 19.02 -0.17 -2.56
N ARG A 439 19.76 0.41 -1.59
CA ARG A 439 19.41 1.70 -0.97
C ARG A 439 19.38 2.81 -2.03
N SER A 440 18.45 3.75 -1.89
CA SER A 440 18.50 5.02 -2.61
C SER A 440 19.73 5.84 -2.15
N ASP A 441 20.12 6.85 -2.92
CA ASP A 441 21.31 7.64 -2.59
C ASP A 441 21.11 8.45 -1.30
N LEU A 442 19.93 9.04 -1.12
CA LEU A 442 19.55 9.65 0.17
C LEU A 442 19.74 8.66 1.33
N CYS A 443 19.25 7.43 1.22
CA CYS A 443 19.39 6.44 2.30
C CYS A 443 20.84 6.05 2.57
N LYS A 444 21.73 6.08 1.56
CA LYS A 444 23.18 5.89 1.78
C LYS A 444 23.73 7.06 2.58
N THR A 445 23.49 8.30 2.13
CA THR A 445 23.92 9.52 2.84
C THR A 445 23.47 9.53 4.29
N LEU A 446 22.20 9.20 4.56
CA LEU A 446 21.67 9.14 5.93
C LEU A 446 22.30 8.01 6.75
N SER A 447 22.57 6.86 6.14
CA SER A 447 23.23 5.75 6.85
C SER A 447 24.65 6.11 7.27
N ASP A 448 25.37 6.87 6.44
CA ASP A 448 26.76 7.23 6.70
C ASP A 448 26.89 8.30 7.81
N LYS A 449 25.82 9.05 8.09
CA LYS A 449 25.74 10.07 9.15
C LYS A 449 25.22 9.57 10.50
N LEU A 450 24.62 8.38 10.54
CA LEU A 450 23.88 7.89 11.71
C LEU A 450 24.49 6.62 12.27
N ASP A 451 24.61 6.57 13.60
CA ASP A 451 25.07 5.37 14.29
C ASP A 451 24.02 4.24 14.25
N GLY A 452 24.49 2.99 14.28
CA GLY A 452 23.62 1.80 14.30
C GLY A 452 23.01 1.42 12.94
N GLN A 453 23.41 2.06 11.84
CA GLN A 453 22.95 1.79 10.48
C GLN A 453 23.75 0.67 9.78
N ASN A 454 23.76 -0.52 10.39
CA ASN A 454 24.60 -1.65 9.94
C ASN A 454 24.05 -2.41 8.71
N ASN A 455 22.84 -2.09 8.24
CA ASN A 455 22.20 -2.83 7.15
C ASN A 455 22.59 -2.26 5.77
N LYS A 456 23.08 -3.14 4.87
CA LYS A 456 23.54 -2.74 3.53
C LYS A 456 22.40 -2.40 2.54
N HIS A 457 21.16 -2.81 2.83
CA HIS A 457 20.04 -2.78 1.91
C HIS A 457 18.95 -1.75 2.27
N ALA A 458 18.85 -1.33 3.53
CA ALA A 458 17.82 -0.40 4.00
C ALA A 458 18.26 0.35 5.26
N LEU A 459 17.61 1.48 5.55
CA LEU A 459 17.72 2.16 6.84
C LEU A 459 17.14 1.27 7.95
N VAL A 460 17.86 1.14 9.05
CA VAL A 460 17.42 0.40 10.22
C VAL A 460 16.54 1.28 11.08
N THR A 461 15.35 0.78 11.41
CA THR A 461 14.40 1.41 12.31
C THR A 461 14.14 0.58 13.55
N ASP A 462 13.65 1.21 14.61
CA ASP A 462 13.12 0.50 15.76
C ASP A 462 11.70 -0.07 15.50
N SER A 463 11.13 -0.69 16.53
CA SER A 463 9.77 -1.25 16.48
C SER A 463 8.66 -0.22 16.29
N HIS A 464 8.95 1.08 16.46
CA HIS A 464 8.03 2.20 16.20
C HIS A 464 8.29 2.86 14.84
N LEU A 465 9.16 2.26 14.01
CA LEU A 465 9.57 2.74 12.68
C LEU A 465 10.42 4.02 12.72
N ARG A 466 11.03 4.35 13.87
CA ARG A 466 11.95 5.49 14.00
C ARG A 466 13.34 5.10 13.51
N VAL A 467 14.02 5.98 12.80
CA VAL A 467 15.36 5.70 12.27
C VAL A 467 16.36 5.63 13.43
N LEU A 468 17.09 4.52 13.55
CA LEU A 468 18.11 4.38 14.59
C LEU A 468 19.26 5.37 14.39
N GLY A 469 19.80 5.89 15.49
CA GLY A 469 20.83 6.92 15.49
C GLY A 469 20.31 8.35 15.31
N SER A 470 19.05 8.53 14.90
CA SER A 470 18.44 9.86 14.77
C SER A 470 17.86 10.39 16.08
N PRO A 471 17.62 11.71 16.21
CA PRO A 471 16.94 12.28 17.38
C PRO A 471 15.59 11.58 17.66
N LEU A 472 15.35 11.26 18.92
CA LEU A 472 14.22 10.41 19.32
C LEU A 472 12.88 11.01 18.91
N GLY A 473 12.13 10.28 18.09
CA GLY A 473 10.76 10.63 17.69
C GLY A 473 10.67 11.63 16.54
N ASP A 474 11.77 12.11 15.97
CA ASP A 474 11.75 13.11 14.89
C ASP A 474 11.74 12.47 13.50
N ILE A 475 12.41 11.34 13.30
CA ILE A 475 12.60 10.75 11.97
C ILE A 475 12.10 9.30 11.91
N TYR A 476 11.30 9.02 10.89
CA TYR A 476 10.74 7.71 10.60
C TYR A 476 11.13 7.26 9.20
N ALA A 477 11.20 5.94 8.98
CA ALA A 477 11.37 5.38 7.64
C ALA A 477 10.36 4.24 7.40
N ILE A 478 9.77 4.22 6.21
CA ILE A 478 8.73 3.26 5.82
C ILE A 478 8.94 2.73 4.39
N GLY A 479 8.40 1.56 4.11
CA GLY A 479 8.52 0.89 2.82
C GLY A 479 9.94 0.40 2.55
N ASP A 480 10.28 0.26 1.26
CA ASP A 480 11.47 -0.46 0.79
C ASP A 480 12.80 0.20 1.14
N CYS A 481 12.76 1.45 1.60
CA CYS A 481 13.93 2.12 2.14
C CYS A 481 14.27 1.72 3.59
N SER A 482 13.43 0.93 4.26
CA SER A 482 13.53 0.64 5.70
C SER A 482 13.46 -0.85 6.05
N THR A 483 14.07 -1.20 7.18
CA THR A 483 13.94 -2.51 7.84
C THR A 483 13.86 -2.32 9.36
N VAL A 484 13.03 -3.11 10.03
CA VAL A 484 12.92 -3.07 11.49
C VAL A 484 14.07 -3.88 12.10
N GLN A 485 14.68 -3.34 13.16
CA GLN A 485 15.72 -4.02 13.93
C GLN A 485 15.15 -5.26 14.61
N ASN A 486 15.88 -6.37 14.50
CA ASN A 486 15.49 -7.66 15.03
C ASN A 486 16.34 -8.12 16.23
N ASN A 487 17.24 -7.27 16.74
CA ASN A 487 18.18 -7.65 17.80
C ASN A 487 17.53 -7.57 19.20
N VAL A 488 16.78 -8.60 19.57
CA VAL A 488 16.14 -8.71 20.88
C VAL A 488 17.19 -8.89 21.99
N ALA A 489 18.26 -9.66 21.72
CA ALA A 489 19.28 -10.00 22.71
C ALA A 489 20.03 -8.77 23.22
N ASP A 490 20.30 -7.78 22.37
CA ASP A 490 20.96 -6.51 22.73
C ASP A 490 20.18 -5.75 23.82
N HIS A 491 18.88 -6.05 23.98
CA HIS A 491 18.00 -5.43 24.96
C HIS A 491 17.74 -6.30 26.20
N VAL A 492 18.42 -7.44 26.36
CA VAL A 492 18.20 -8.39 27.48
C VAL A 492 18.22 -7.69 28.84
N VAL A 493 19.23 -6.85 29.09
CA VAL A 493 19.39 -6.11 30.36
C VAL A 493 18.17 -5.21 30.62
N SER A 494 17.63 -4.57 29.58
CA SER A 494 16.46 -3.71 29.73
C SER A 494 15.21 -4.48 30.15
N PHE A 495 15.05 -5.73 29.70
CA PHE A 495 13.92 -6.58 30.08
C PHE A 495 14.02 -7.14 31.49
N LEU A 496 15.25 -7.29 32.00
CA LEU A 496 15.53 -7.78 33.34
C LEU A 496 15.50 -6.69 34.40
N ARG A 497 15.75 -5.43 34.02
CA ARG A 497 15.88 -4.29 34.96
C ARG A 497 14.77 -4.21 36.00
N THR A 498 13.50 -4.37 35.60
CA THR A 498 12.36 -4.32 36.52
C THR A 498 12.38 -5.46 37.54
N ILE A 499 12.66 -6.69 37.10
CA ILE A 499 12.69 -7.88 37.99
C ILE A 499 13.93 -7.81 38.89
N ALA A 500 15.07 -7.41 38.33
CA ALA A 500 16.32 -7.21 39.05
C ALA A 500 16.15 -6.21 40.20
N TRP A 501 15.48 -5.08 39.93
CA TRP A 501 15.13 -4.09 40.95
C TRP A 501 14.21 -4.66 42.04
N GLN A 502 13.14 -5.37 41.67
CA GLN A 502 12.22 -6.00 42.63
C GLN A 502 12.93 -7.02 43.55
N LYS A 503 13.96 -7.71 43.04
CA LYS A 503 14.75 -8.69 43.80
C LYS A 503 15.99 -8.11 44.47
N GLY A 504 16.29 -6.83 44.29
CA GLY A 504 17.52 -6.21 44.79
C GLY A 504 18.81 -6.84 44.24
N LYS A 505 18.76 -7.41 43.03
CA LYS A 505 19.90 -8.06 42.37
C LYS A 505 20.33 -7.29 41.11
N ASP A 506 21.57 -7.51 40.69
CA ASP A 506 22.05 -7.10 39.38
C ASP A 506 21.33 -7.92 38.28
N PRO A 507 20.86 -7.31 37.17
CA PRO A 507 20.35 -8.03 36.01
C PRO A 507 21.19 -9.22 35.54
N GLN A 508 22.53 -9.14 35.65
CA GLN A 508 23.43 -10.21 35.19
C GLN A 508 23.53 -11.39 36.15
N LYS A 509 23.13 -11.23 37.41
CA LYS A 509 23.18 -12.27 38.47
C LYS A 509 21.80 -12.84 38.80
N LEU A 510 20.86 -12.64 37.87
CA LEU A 510 19.46 -12.97 38.05
C LEU A 510 19.18 -14.39 37.54
N HIS A 511 18.50 -15.19 38.35
CA HIS A 511 17.91 -16.46 37.94
C HIS A 511 16.41 -16.27 37.79
N LEU A 512 15.89 -16.61 36.61
CA LEU A 512 14.48 -16.45 36.26
C LEU A 512 13.73 -17.76 36.40
N THR A 513 12.67 -17.75 37.20
CA THR A 513 11.69 -18.86 37.20
C THR A 513 10.88 -18.88 35.90
N PHE A 514 10.22 -19.99 35.58
CA PHE A 514 9.34 -20.07 34.41
C PHE A 514 8.25 -18.98 34.38
N ARG A 515 7.71 -18.61 35.56
CA ARG A 515 6.72 -17.53 35.67
C ARG A 515 7.31 -16.18 35.25
N GLU A 516 8.51 -15.88 35.70
CA GLU A 516 9.21 -14.63 35.38
C GLU A 516 9.67 -14.60 33.94
N TRP A 517 10.11 -15.74 33.40
CA TRP A 517 10.36 -15.90 31.97
C TRP A 517 9.12 -15.57 31.14
N ARG A 518 7.93 -16.01 31.55
CA ARG A 518 6.68 -15.65 30.86
C ARG A 518 6.44 -14.13 30.85
N GLU A 519 6.76 -13.43 31.93
CA GLU A 519 6.66 -11.96 32.00
C GLU A 519 7.68 -11.28 31.09
N VAL A 520 8.93 -11.73 31.10
CA VAL A 520 9.99 -11.26 30.20
C VAL A 520 9.60 -11.47 28.74
N ALA A 521 9.14 -12.68 28.39
CA ALA A 521 8.68 -13.01 27.05
C ALA A 521 7.50 -12.14 26.60
N ASN A 522 6.58 -11.78 27.50
CA ASN A 522 5.50 -10.84 27.19
C ASN A 522 6.02 -9.43 26.91
N ARG A 523 7.02 -8.94 27.67
CA ARG A 523 7.68 -7.66 27.41
C ARG A 523 8.42 -7.68 26.06
N VAL A 524 9.11 -8.78 25.75
CA VAL A 524 9.75 -9.00 24.44
C VAL A 524 8.72 -8.96 23.32
N LYS A 525 7.59 -9.69 23.42
CA LYS A 525 6.52 -9.66 22.40
C LYS A 525 5.92 -8.27 22.19
N LYS A 526 5.79 -7.47 23.27
CA LYS A 526 5.25 -6.11 23.19
C LYS A 526 6.21 -5.17 22.45
N ARG A 527 7.51 -5.26 22.75
CA ARG A 527 8.55 -4.40 22.17
C ARG A 527 9.00 -4.87 20.77
N PHE A 528 9.10 -6.18 20.57
CA PHE A 528 9.50 -6.84 19.32
C PHE A 528 8.40 -7.79 18.84
N PRO A 529 7.32 -7.27 18.24
CA PRO A 529 6.21 -8.12 17.78
C PRO A 529 6.65 -9.23 16.80
N GLN A 530 7.73 -9.01 16.03
CA GLN A 530 8.27 -9.99 15.09
C GLN A 530 8.77 -11.27 15.78
N ALA A 531 9.25 -11.18 17.03
CA ALA A 531 9.67 -12.34 17.84
C ALA A 531 8.50 -13.19 18.36
N SER A 532 7.25 -12.75 18.16
CA SER A 532 6.07 -13.40 18.76
C SER A 532 5.86 -14.84 18.32
N SER A 533 6.17 -15.17 17.05
CA SER A 533 6.07 -16.54 16.51
C SER A 533 7.06 -17.49 17.20
N HIS A 534 8.29 -17.02 17.44
CA HIS A 534 9.34 -17.78 18.11
C HIS A 534 9.04 -17.98 19.59
N LEU A 535 8.32 -17.06 20.22
CA LEU A 535 7.95 -17.11 21.64
C LEU A 535 6.58 -17.77 21.92
N ARG A 536 6.06 -18.62 21.03
CA ARG A 536 4.75 -19.30 21.22
C ARG A 536 4.78 -20.40 22.27
N ARG A 537 5.80 -21.28 22.24
CA ARG A 537 5.95 -22.42 23.16
C ARG A 537 7.03 -22.14 24.20
N LEU A 538 6.70 -21.26 25.14
CA LEU A 538 7.64 -20.78 26.17
C LEU A 538 8.12 -21.91 27.09
N ASP A 539 7.27 -22.89 27.35
CA ASP A 539 7.53 -24.13 28.07
C ASP A 539 8.72 -24.88 27.47
N LYS A 540 8.64 -25.19 26.18
CA LYS A 540 9.67 -25.97 25.49
C LYS A 540 10.96 -25.19 25.26
N LEU A 541 10.86 -23.86 25.12
CA LEU A 541 12.05 -23.01 25.08
C LEU A 541 12.75 -22.98 26.44
N PHE A 542 11.98 -22.91 27.54
CA PHE A 542 12.54 -22.92 28.88
C PHE A 542 13.30 -24.24 29.14
N GLU A 543 12.66 -25.38 28.89
CA GLU A 543 13.28 -26.71 29.03
C GLU A 543 14.50 -26.91 28.13
N GLN A 544 14.49 -26.34 26.92
CA GLN A 544 15.60 -26.48 25.97
C GLN A 544 16.86 -25.70 26.40
N TYR A 545 16.67 -24.59 27.13
CA TYR A 545 17.73 -23.63 27.44
C TYR A 545 18.19 -23.64 28.90
N ASP A 546 17.41 -24.23 29.80
CA ASP A 546 17.82 -24.63 31.15
C ASP A 546 18.77 -25.83 31.05
N LYS A 547 20.04 -25.56 30.71
CA LYS A 547 21.05 -26.59 30.39
C LYS A 547 21.51 -27.31 31.64
N ASP A 548 21.53 -26.60 32.77
CA ASP A 548 21.94 -27.15 34.06
C ASP A 548 20.79 -27.83 34.83
N GLN A 549 19.57 -27.80 34.28
CA GLN A 549 18.35 -28.35 34.88
C GLN A 549 18.07 -27.77 36.27
N SER A 550 18.46 -26.53 36.52
CA SER A 550 18.24 -25.83 37.78
C SER A 550 16.78 -25.46 38.01
N GLY A 551 15.93 -25.52 36.96
CA GLY A 551 14.55 -25.02 37.00
C GLY A 551 14.47 -23.50 36.91
N THR A 552 15.57 -22.84 36.54
CA THR A 552 15.67 -21.39 36.33
C THR A 552 16.52 -21.08 35.09
N LEU A 553 16.29 -19.93 34.46
CA LEU A 553 17.20 -19.42 33.42
C LEU A 553 18.13 -18.36 34.00
N ASP A 554 19.43 -18.58 33.90
CA ASP A 554 20.42 -17.54 34.22
C ASP A 554 20.56 -16.50 33.08
N PHE A 555 21.42 -15.49 33.29
CA PHE A 555 21.64 -14.45 32.29
C PHE A 555 22.25 -14.99 30.98
N GLY A 556 23.20 -15.93 31.08
CA GLY A 556 23.88 -16.53 29.94
C GLY A 556 22.92 -17.35 29.10
N GLU A 557 22.14 -18.23 29.73
CA GLU A 557 21.12 -19.05 29.08
C GLU A 557 20.03 -18.20 28.42
N LEU A 558 19.55 -17.17 29.10
CA LEU A 558 18.58 -16.23 28.52
C LEU A 558 19.18 -15.46 27.34
N SER A 559 20.42 -14.99 27.48
CA SER A 559 21.10 -14.27 26.40
C SER A 559 21.27 -15.16 25.16
N GLU A 560 21.65 -16.42 25.36
CA GLU A 560 21.76 -17.42 24.28
C GLU A 560 20.41 -17.73 23.64
N LEU A 561 19.34 -17.85 24.45
CA LEU A 561 17.97 -18.04 23.97
C LEU A 561 17.55 -16.86 23.07
N LEU A 562 17.69 -15.63 23.55
CA LEU A 562 17.32 -14.44 22.79
C LEU A 562 18.20 -14.29 21.54
N HIS A 563 19.49 -14.62 21.62
CA HIS A 563 20.37 -14.61 20.45
C HIS A 563 19.95 -15.64 19.39
N GLN A 564 19.50 -16.83 19.80
CA GLN A 564 18.95 -17.79 18.84
C GLN A 564 17.63 -17.29 18.22
N ILE A 565 16.82 -16.52 18.95
CA ILE A 565 15.65 -15.86 18.36
C ILE A 565 16.13 -14.85 17.30
N ASP A 566 17.11 -14.01 17.61
CA ASP A 566 17.64 -13.01 16.68
C ASP A 566 18.16 -13.64 15.39
N THR A 567 18.92 -14.74 15.47
CA THR A 567 19.42 -15.47 14.29
C THR A 567 18.31 -16.08 13.41
N LYS A 568 17.14 -16.37 14.00
CA LYS A 568 15.98 -16.91 13.28
C LYS A 568 15.05 -15.81 12.75
N LEU A 569 15.18 -14.59 13.24
CA LEU A 569 14.36 -13.46 12.82
C LEU A 569 14.81 -12.94 11.46
N THR A 570 13.96 -13.11 10.46
CA THR A 570 14.18 -12.55 9.13
C THR A 570 13.72 -11.10 9.04
N SER A 571 14.39 -10.31 8.20
CA SER A 571 13.92 -8.96 7.86
C SER A 571 12.59 -9.03 7.11
N LEU A 572 11.72 -8.05 7.34
CA LEU A 572 10.44 -7.97 6.64
C LEU A 572 10.63 -7.81 5.13
N PRO A 573 9.80 -8.48 4.29
CA PRO A 573 9.97 -8.46 2.84
C PRO A 573 9.66 -7.08 2.23
N ALA A 574 10.45 -6.67 1.24
CA ALA A 574 10.26 -5.43 0.48
C ALA A 574 9.04 -5.54 -0.45
N THR A 575 7.85 -5.22 0.08
CA THR A 575 6.57 -5.39 -0.61
C THR A 575 5.68 -4.16 -0.43
N ALA A 576 4.84 -3.90 -1.44
CA ALA A 576 3.79 -2.90 -1.38
C ALA A 576 2.86 -3.07 -0.16
N GLN A 577 2.53 -4.32 0.19
CA GLN A 577 1.70 -4.62 1.35
C GLN A 577 2.35 -4.18 2.67
N ARG A 578 3.65 -4.47 2.85
CA ARG A 578 4.40 -4.01 4.04
C ARG A 578 4.44 -2.49 4.08
N ALA A 579 4.79 -1.85 2.97
CA ALA A 579 4.85 -0.40 2.87
C ALA A 579 3.49 0.24 3.21
N ASN A 580 2.38 -0.29 2.66
CA ASN A 580 1.03 0.16 2.97
C ASN A 580 0.74 0.03 4.46
N GLN A 581 0.95 -1.15 5.07
CA GLN A 581 0.71 -1.34 6.52
C GLN A 581 1.56 -0.42 7.40
N GLN A 582 2.82 -0.17 7.04
CA GLN A 582 3.68 0.78 7.75
C GLN A 582 3.13 2.21 7.64
N GLY A 583 2.67 2.61 6.46
CA GLY A 583 2.03 3.92 6.25
C GLY A 583 0.73 4.06 7.03
N GLU A 584 -0.17 3.08 7.02
CA GLU A 584 -1.40 3.11 7.81
C GLU A 584 -1.11 3.20 9.32
N TYR A 585 -0.13 2.42 9.79
CA TYR A 585 0.33 2.44 11.17
C TYR A 585 0.86 3.82 11.55
N LEU A 586 1.75 4.39 10.73
CA LEU A 586 2.40 5.65 11.02
C LEU A 586 1.42 6.83 10.94
N GLY A 587 0.50 6.85 9.96
CA GLY A 587 -0.56 7.86 9.87
C GLY A 587 -1.43 7.88 11.13
N ARG A 588 -1.92 6.71 11.57
CA ARG A 588 -2.72 6.59 12.81
C ARG A 588 -1.92 6.94 14.07
N LYS A 589 -0.63 6.61 14.10
CA LYS A 589 0.26 6.93 15.23
C LYS A 589 0.47 8.44 15.34
N LEU A 590 0.83 9.10 14.24
CA LEU A 590 1.06 10.55 14.20
C LEU A 590 -0.21 11.30 14.59
N SER A 591 -1.38 10.94 14.07
CA SER A 591 -2.65 11.55 14.51
C SER A 591 -2.89 11.43 16.03
N LYS A 592 -2.56 10.29 16.63
CA LYS A 592 -2.68 10.13 18.08
C LYS A 592 -1.64 10.93 18.87
N ILE A 593 -0.43 11.07 18.33
CA ILE A 593 0.60 11.94 18.91
C ILE A 593 0.12 13.39 18.89
N ALA A 594 -0.40 13.87 17.75
CA ALA A 594 -0.97 15.21 17.63
C ALA A 594 -2.10 15.45 18.64
N ALA A 595 -3.02 14.50 18.80
CA ALA A 595 -4.10 14.59 19.78
C ALA A 595 -3.61 14.59 21.25
N ALA A 596 -2.49 13.92 21.56
CA ALA A 596 -1.93 13.86 22.90
C ALA A 596 -1.07 15.08 23.27
N LEU A 597 -0.47 15.75 22.28
CA LEU A 597 0.48 16.86 22.47
C LEU A 597 -0.03 18.00 23.38
N PRO A 598 -1.27 18.51 23.23
CA PRO A 598 -1.78 19.57 24.10
C PRO A 598 -1.83 19.16 25.58
N GLY A 599 -2.26 17.92 25.86
CA GLY A 599 -2.33 17.40 27.22
C GLY A 599 -0.95 17.15 27.83
N LEU A 600 0.02 16.72 27.02
CA LEU A 600 1.40 16.52 27.48
C LEU A 600 2.09 17.84 27.80
N ARG A 601 1.93 18.84 26.93
CA ARG A 601 2.43 20.21 27.16
C ARG A 601 1.80 20.84 28.40
N ALA A 602 0.49 20.66 28.60
CA ALA A 602 -0.21 21.16 29.77
C ALA A 602 0.26 20.51 31.09
N ASN A 603 0.80 19.30 31.04
CA ASN A 603 1.35 18.58 32.19
C ASN A 603 2.89 18.69 32.28
N GLU A 604 3.52 19.56 31.47
CA GLU A 604 4.98 19.74 31.41
C GLU A 604 5.76 18.42 31.22
N ILE A 605 5.15 17.46 30.51
CA ILE A 605 5.80 16.20 30.14
C ILE A 605 6.52 16.44 28.81
N ASP A 606 7.79 16.84 28.88
CA ASP A 606 8.68 17.05 27.73
C ASP A 606 9.79 15.99 27.59
N TYR A 607 9.92 15.10 28.58
CA TYR A 607 10.93 14.04 28.61
C TYR A 607 10.33 12.64 28.45
N GLY A 608 10.99 11.80 27.64
CA GLY A 608 10.67 10.38 27.49
C GLY A 608 10.31 9.92 26.07
N ASP A 609 10.02 8.63 25.93
CA ASP A 609 9.64 8.02 24.66
C ASP A 609 8.13 8.23 24.40
N LEU A 610 7.80 9.31 23.68
CA LEU A 610 6.42 9.69 23.37
C LEU A 610 5.70 8.64 22.51
N ASP A 611 6.38 8.06 21.52
CA ASP A 611 5.82 7.04 20.65
C ASP A 611 5.37 5.81 21.44
N ASP A 612 6.20 5.32 22.36
CA ASP A 612 5.90 4.14 23.17
C ASP A 612 4.78 4.39 24.19
N ALA A 613 4.64 5.63 24.66
CA ALA A 613 3.55 6.03 25.55
C ALA A 613 2.19 6.13 24.83
N VAL A 614 2.18 6.62 23.59
CA VAL A 614 0.95 6.94 22.85
C VAL A 614 0.48 5.79 21.96
N TYR A 615 1.40 4.96 21.47
CA TYR A 615 1.08 3.92 20.50
C TYR A 615 1.85 2.63 20.75
N LYS A 616 1.38 1.54 20.14
CA LYS A 616 2.02 0.22 20.23
C LYS A 616 3.05 0.06 19.13
N ALA A 617 4.00 -0.85 19.31
CA ALA A 617 4.96 -1.25 18.27
C ALA A 617 4.27 -1.75 16.99
N PHE A 618 4.93 -1.52 15.86
CA PHE A 618 4.52 -2.01 14.54
C PHE A 618 4.56 -3.54 14.50
N ASN A 619 3.47 -4.13 14.01
CA ASN A 619 3.34 -5.57 13.83
C ASN A 619 2.88 -5.86 12.40
N TYR A 620 3.77 -6.45 11.61
CA TYR A 620 3.47 -6.82 10.23
C TYR A 620 2.55 -8.03 10.18
N ARG A 621 1.51 -7.95 9.36
CA ARG A 621 0.61 -9.08 9.07
C ARG A 621 0.76 -9.48 7.63
N HIS A 622 1.28 -10.67 7.36
CA HIS A 622 1.31 -11.21 6.01
C HIS A 622 -0.12 -11.56 5.58
N LEU A 623 -0.57 -11.11 4.40
CA LEU A 623 -1.93 -11.33 3.90
C LEU A 623 -1.97 -12.37 2.78
N GLY A 624 -0.84 -13.03 2.53
CA GLY A 624 -0.61 -13.90 1.39
C GLY A 624 0.10 -13.22 0.24
N SER A 625 0.42 -14.01 -0.78
CA SER A 625 1.10 -13.60 -2.01
C SER A 625 0.32 -14.10 -3.22
N LEU A 626 0.27 -13.28 -4.28
CA LEU A 626 -0.45 -13.58 -5.52
C LEU A 626 0.48 -13.39 -6.70
N ALA A 627 0.38 -14.22 -7.74
CA ALA A 627 1.09 -14.01 -8.99
C ALA A 627 0.26 -14.47 -10.19
N TYR A 628 0.27 -13.66 -11.25
CA TYR A 628 -0.27 -14.01 -12.56
C TYR A 628 0.70 -14.93 -13.34
N ILE A 629 0.17 -15.96 -13.99
CA ILE A 629 0.95 -16.99 -14.72
C ILE A 629 0.23 -17.46 -16.00
N SER A 630 0.02 -16.56 -16.97
CA SER A 630 -0.48 -16.87 -18.32
C SER A 630 -1.92 -17.43 -18.31
N ASN A 631 -2.90 -16.51 -18.32
CA ASN A 631 -4.34 -16.79 -18.18
C ASN A 631 -4.72 -17.63 -16.94
N ALA A 632 -3.85 -17.62 -15.94
CA ALA A 632 -3.95 -18.35 -14.69
C ALA A 632 -3.35 -17.50 -13.56
N ALA A 633 -3.60 -17.89 -12.32
CA ALA A 633 -2.99 -17.22 -11.16
C ALA A 633 -2.76 -18.21 -10.01
N ILE A 634 -1.78 -17.88 -9.17
CA ILE A 634 -1.51 -18.60 -7.93
C ILE A 634 -1.75 -17.71 -6.71
N PHE A 635 -2.15 -18.34 -5.62
CA PHE A 635 -2.44 -17.73 -4.34
C PHE A 635 -1.78 -18.54 -3.23
N ASP A 636 -0.96 -17.89 -2.43
CA ASP A 636 -0.36 -18.44 -1.21
C ASP A 636 -0.87 -17.64 -0.01
N PHE A 637 -1.66 -18.27 0.87
CA PHE A 637 -2.17 -17.64 2.09
C PHE A 637 -1.54 -18.20 3.37
N GLY A 638 -0.31 -18.70 3.33
CA GLY A 638 0.40 -19.16 4.52
C GLY A 638 -0.24 -20.41 5.14
N GLY A 639 -0.58 -21.38 4.31
CA GLY A 639 -1.18 -22.67 4.70
C GLY A 639 -2.40 -23.08 3.88
N LEU A 640 -2.99 -22.15 3.12
CA LEU A 640 -4.04 -22.42 2.13
C LEU A 640 -3.53 -21.95 0.77
N ASN A 641 -3.14 -22.89 -0.07
CA ASN A 641 -2.53 -22.63 -1.37
C ASN A 641 -3.48 -23.07 -2.47
N PHE A 642 -3.70 -22.21 -3.46
CA PHE A 642 -4.52 -22.55 -4.63
C PHE A 642 -3.92 -21.92 -5.88
N GLY A 643 -3.67 -22.76 -6.88
CA GLY A 643 -3.38 -22.36 -8.25
C GLY A 643 -4.53 -22.76 -9.15
N GLY A 644 -4.90 -21.91 -10.10
CA GLY A 644 -5.98 -22.23 -11.02
C GLY A 644 -5.87 -21.48 -12.33
N GLY A 645 -6.69 -21.88 -13.30
CA GLY A 645 -6.80 -21.23 -14.61
C GLY A 645 -7.57 -19.92 -14.55
N VAL A 646 -8.42 -19.68 -15.55
CA VAL A 646 -9.12 -18.42 -15.79
C VAL A 646 -9.90 -17.90 -14.56
N LEU A 647 -10.56 -18.77 -13.78
CA LEU A 647 -11.27 -18.34 -12.58
C LEU A 647 -10.35 -17.74 -11.52
N ALA A 648 -9.16 -18.32 -11.34
CA ALA A 648 -8.15 -17.81 -10.43
C ALA A 648 -7.60 -16.46 -10.91
N MET A 649 -7.42 -16.30 -12.23
CA MET A 649 -7.06 -15.03 -12.84
C MET A 649 -8.09 -13.92 -12.57
N TYR A 650 -9.40 -14.21 -12.67
CA TYR A 650 -10.43 -13.22 -12.32
C TYR A 650 -10.47 -12.88 -10.83
N LEU A 651 -10.20 -13.86 -9.96
CA LEU A 651 -10.04 -13.62 -8.52
C LEU A 651 -8.84 -12.69 -8.25
N TRP A 652 -7.72 -12.92 -8.95
CA TRP A 652 -6.51 -12.08 -8.88
C TRP A 652 -6.83 -10.64 -9.31
N ARG A 653 -7.55 -10.46 -10.43
CA ARG A 653 -8.01 -9.14 -10.90
C ARG A 653 -8.89 -8.45 -9.86
N SER A 654 -9.78 -9.20 -9.21
CA SER A 654 -10.70 -8.66 -8.19
C SER A 654 -9.97 -8.18 -6.93
N VAL A 655 -8.93 -8.90 -6.48
CA VAL A 655 -8.09 -8.47 -5.35
C VAL A 655 -7.40 -7.14 -5.66
N TYR A 656 -6.75 -7.03 -6.83
CA TYR A 656 -6.05 -5.80 -7.20
C TYR A 656 -6.99 -4.64 -7.53
N PHE A 657 -8.15 -4.93 -8.10
CA PHE A 657 -9.23 -3.94 -8.26
C PHE A 657 -9.66 -3.34 -6.92
N ALA A 658 -9.85 -4.19 -5.90
CA ALA A 658 -10.21 -3.74 -4.55
C ALA A 658 -9.09 -2.90 -3.89
N GLN A 659 -7.83 -3.30 -4.07
CA GLN A 659 -6.66 -2.62 -3.51
C GLN A 659 -6.29 -1.29 -4.21
N SER A 660 -6.84 -1.03 -5.40
CA SER A 660 -6.58 0.21 -6.14
C SER A 660 -6.89 1.47 -5.30
N VAL A 661 -6.09 2.53 -5.51
CA VAL A 661 -6.00 3.67 -4.60
C VAL A 661 -7.20 4.62 -4.66
N SER A 662 -7.89 4.73 -5.79
CA SER A 662 -9.02 5.65 -5.99
C SER A 662 -10.16 4.98 -6.78
N PHE A 663 -11.36 5.55 -6.70
CA PHE A 663 -12.48 5.12 -7.54
C PHE A 663 -12.17 5.34 -9.03
N ARG A 664 -11.50 6.45 -9.36
CA ARG A 664 -11.04 6.76 -10.72
C ARG A 664 -10.17 5.63 -11.28
N THR A 665 -9.15 5.18 -10.54
CA THR A 665 -8.27 4.10 -11.01
C THR A 665 -9.03 2.79 -11.18
N ARG A 666 -9.98 2.47 -10.29
CA ARG A 666 -10.86 1.30 -10.46
C ARG A 666 -11.68 1.36 -11.75
N CYS A 667 -12.34 2.48 -12.03
CA CYS A 667 -13.10 2.65 -13.28
C CYS A 667 -12.21 2.47 -14.51
N MET A 668 -11.01 3.07 -14.52
CA MET A 668 -10.09 2.93 -15.64
C MET A 668 -9.59 1.49 -15.82
N LEU A 669 -9.26 0.78 -14.73
CA LEU A 669 -8.87 -0.64 -14.79
C LEU A 669 -10.00 -1.51 -15.39
N ALA A 670 -11.24 -1.30 -14.96
CA ALA A 670 -12.39 -2.01 -15.51
C ALA A 670 -12.58 -1.71 -17.00
N MET A 671 -12.45 -0.44 -17.41
CA MET A 671 -12.52 -0.04 -18.81
C MET A 671 -11.39 -0.65 -19.65
N ASP A 672 -10.17 -0.73 -19.12
CA ASP A 672 -9.05 -1.35 -19.83
C ASP A 672 -9.26 -2.85 -20.04
N TRP A 673 -9.70 -3.57 -19.01
CA TRP A 673 -10.04 -4.98 -19.18
C TRP A 673 -11.21 -5.21 -20.14
N ALA A 674 -12.21 -4.31 -20.14
CA ALA A 674 -13.31 -4.36 -21.10
C ALA A 674 -12.84 -4.08 -22.53
N LYS A 675 -11.99 -3.06 -22.74
CA LYS A 675 -11.38 -2.78 -24.04
C LYS A 675 -10.56 -3.96 -24.53
N ARG A 676 -9.71 -4.54 -23.68
CA ARG A 676 -8.95 -5.75 -24.02
C ARG A 676 -9.86 -6.88 -24.45
N ALA A 677 -10.93 -7.14 -23.69
CA ALA A 677 -11.84 -8.23 -24.01
C ALA A 677 -12.61 -8.03 -25.32
N LEU A 678 -12.89 -6.78 -25.71
CA LEU A 678 -13.66 -6.46 -26.92
C LEU A 678 -12.77 -6.26 -28.16
N PHE A 679 -11.57 -5.72 -28.00
CA PHE A 679 -10.74 -5.23 -29.10
C PHE A 679 -9.31 -5.77 -29.12
N GLY A 680 -8.92 -6.60 -28.15
CA GLY A 680 -7.52 -7.03 -27.98
C GLY A 680 -6.64 -5.98 -27.29
N ARG A 681 -5.34 -6.24 -27.21
CA ARG A 681 -4.37 -5.31 -26.63
C ARG A 681 -4.06 -4.16 -27.57
N ASP A 682 -3.64 -3.04 -26.98
CA ASP A 682 -3.15 -1.89 -27.75
C ASP A 682 -1.70 -2.11 -28.22
N LEU A 683 -1.51 -2.27 -29.54
CA LEU A 683 -0.23 -2.52 -30.22
C LEU A 683 0.47 -1.26 -30.73
N MET A 684 0.08 -0.05 -30.29
CA MET A 684 0.77 1.19 -30.68
C MET A 684 2.02 1.46 -29.83
N SER A 685 3.11 1.89 -30.48
CA SER A 685 4.33 2.44 -29.86
C SER A 685 4.35 3.98 -29.94
N PHE A 686 4.80 4.67 -28.87
CA PHE A 686 4.75 6.14 -28.75
C PHE A 686 6.09 6.80 -28.38
#